data_AF-A0A2V4P9E0-F1
#
_entry.id   AF-A0A2V4P9E0-F1
#
_cell.length_a   1.000
_cell.length_b   1.000
_cell.length_c   1.000
_cell.angle_alpha   90.00
_cell.angle_beta   90.00
_cell.angle_gamma   90.00
#
_symmetry.space_group_name_H-M   'P 1'
#
loop_
_entity.id
_entity.type
_entity.pdbx_description
1 polymer ?
#
loop_
_entity_poly.entity_id
_entity_poly.type
_entity_poly.pdbx_seq_one_letter_code
_entity_poly.pdbx_strand_id
1 'polypeptide(L)'
;MTWSPDRMPIFVPPIPGEALDSWIEAYAFRLHTNASGLLSFLNLTRSRPRRMVVALTEHERDALSRATGMEPAVLTRMTLHPQDGVSIAVRAQTRGLARAPTWRGSSGSRYCPSCLHETEDRWQLRWRLPWSFACRQHSLLLLDTCPACGARPIPAGRHGHVPSLGRGRCAHPLRDSPTVSVPRDGAVVAAQAKIDEILEASDLNYAREALHDLYTLAWKALVVFHTHRAGLPDLLNDALREFDRAPILQLNGLGSEDAATAAAGTVIALAAHAGQTPGGSIVLDWITQGDRQRFVTATPSSVLHTYRRLSPPLMSRVLRSLDSGLQSHHRLRYGTATSNPAIPKATREDLQRRATMIPKLMWPSWTIRLADSNAPNYQPYPQRWTLSSLLLVARAPVSFTHPDACAMLSIPASKRAVQMLLGPQNEGHHAIVSALAQLAAGLDSEGSPINYERRRALFGAPDAAVRLDSELHQDLSKRQGWRPPGARHLRLLDLYLRSLLTGSDLTSLAGRRMDSPTVCTGWNVLRFRMHPAIQELIKRQAQAVLDEHGITDEPIFWEPPVEWVTGVTWPGQDPDDLNEVVRLLNGAGASLAEVATGTGLTFENVRLYCDATGTTFPELPRQERRQTDPTPRVGDLGPDRLRELYVEQQLSIAKIAKIIGTSTSVVRGELTRIGVALHQQGRRREHFIDRDWFEREYLDRRRSIAELSAESGASQTTLCRAAAGWGIPRRHPATRAMSKTQEPQGTWNSPLTVGDSTYGSGPG
;
A
#
# COMPACT_ATOMS: atom_id res chain seq x y z
N MET A 1 -58.69 -5.81 37.15
CA MET A 1 -59.40 -5.79 35.85
C MET A 1 -60.85 -5.42 36.10
N THR A 2 -61.34 -4.34 35.50
CA THR A 2 -62.74 -3.89 35.60
C THR A 2 -63.63 -4.68 34.62
N TRP A 3 -64.81 -5.10 35.06
CA TRP A 3 -65.78 -5.83 34.23
C TRP A 3 -66.42 -4.88 33.21
N SER A 4 -66.58 -5.33 31.96
CA SER A 4 -67.25 -4.61 30.86
C SER A 4 -68.48 -5.39 30.40
N PRO A 5 -69.59 -4.72 30.01
CA PRO A 5 -70.77 -5.37 29.44
C PRO A 5 -70.46 -6.23 28.20
N ASP A 6 -69.39 -5.88 27.46
CA ASP A 6 -68.98 -6.57 26.24
C ASP A 6 -68.13 -7.83 26.51
N ARG A 7 -67.76 -8.09 27.78
CA ARG A 7 -66.86 -9.19 28.14
C ARG A 7 -67.63 -10.51 28.22
N MET A 8 -67.11 -11.54 27.57
CA MET A 8 -67.64 -12.89 27.68
C MET A 8 -67.50 -13.43 29.11
N PRO A 9 -68.52 -14.11 29.65
CA PRO A 9 -68.51 -14.60 31.02
C PRO A 9 -67.57 -15.79 31.26
N ILE A 10 -67.24 -16.55 30.22
CA ILE A 10 -66.32 -17.68 30.31
C ILE A 10 -64.93 -17.21 29.88
N PHE A 11 -63.96 -17.20 30.80
CA PHE A 11 -62.59 -16.81 30.51
C PHE A 11 -61.69 -18.05 30.31
N VAL A 12 -60.92 -18.05 29.22
CA VAL A 12 -59.87 -19.05 28.96
C VAL A 12 -58.51 -18.36 28.93
N PRO A 13 -57.63 -18.58 29.93
CA PRO A 13 -56.30 -17.98 29.92
C PRO A 13 -55.43 -18.59 28.81
N PRO A 14 -54.59 -17.78 28.15
CA PRO A 14 -53.54 -18.31 27.28
C PRO A 14 -52.44 -18.98 28.12
N ILE A 15 -51.79 -19.99 27.56
CA ILE A 15 -50.59 -20.59 28.18
C ILE A 15 -49.32 -19.81 27.77
N PRO A 16 -48.21 -19.91 28.53
CA PRO A 16 -46.95 -19.27 28.13
C PRO A 16 -46.51 -19.71 26.73
N GLY A 17 -46.22 -18.73 25.87
CA GLY A 17 -45.76 -18.95 24.49
C GLY A 17 -46.82 -19.43 23.50
N GLU A 18 -48.11 -19.42 23.87
CA GLU A 18 -49.18 -19.90 22.99
C GLU A 18 -49.36 -19.05 21.72
N ALA A 19 -49.62 -19.72 20.60
CA ALA A 19 -50.02 -19.06 19.36
C ALA A 19 -51.47 -18.54 19.43
N LEU A 20 -51.74 -17.36 18.86
CA LEU A 20 -53.08 -16.77 18.85
C LEU A 20 -54.14 -17.67 18.22
N ASP A 21 -53.81 -18.37 17.12
CA ASP A 21 -54.75 -19.27 16.45
C ASP A 21 -55.06 -20.51 17.30
N SER A 22 -54.10 -21.03 18.06
CA SER A 22 -54.34 -22.07 19.08
C SER A 22 -55.27 -21.58 20.18
N TRP A 23 -55.03 -20.38 20.72
CA TRP A 23 -55.84 -19.86 21.80
C TRP A 23 -57.29 -19.61 21.37
N ILE A 24 -57.51 -19.10 20.16
CA ILE A 24 -58.86 -18.93 19.58
C ILE A 24 -59.57 -20.29 19.46
N GLU A 25 -58.88 -21.34 19.00
CA GLU A 25 -59.44 -22.70 18.92
C GLU A 25 -59.77 -23.27 20.31
N ALA A 26 -58.88 -23.09 21.29
CA ALA A 26 -59.11 -23.53 22.67
C ALA A 26 -60.29 -22.80 23.32
N TYR A 27 -60.40 -21.49 23.07
CA TYR A 27 -61.51 -20.67 23.54
C TYR A 27 -62.83 -21.11 22.91
N ALA A 28 -62.84 -21.30 21.59
CA ALA A 28 -64.00 -21.80 20.85
C ALA A 28 -64.45 -23.18 21.34
N PHE A 29 -63.48 -24.08 21.58
CA PHE A 29 -63.75 -25.41 22.13
C PHE A 29 -64.42 -25.33 23.51
N ARG A 30 -63.92 -24.45 24.40
CA ARG A 30 -64.50 -24.26 25.73
C ARG A 30 -65.94 -23.73 25.68
N LEU A 31 -66.26 -22.96 24.64
CA LEU A 31 -67.60 -22.43 24.35
C LEU A 31 -68.48 -23.38 23.52
N HIS A 32 -68.03 -24.61 23.26
CA HIS A 32 -68.74 -25.58 22.42
C HIS A 32 -69.07 -25.06 21.00
N THR A 33 -68.17 -24.26 20.44
CA THR A 33 -68.25 -23.74 19.07
C THR A 33 -66.94 -24.02 18.31
N ASN A 34 -66.83 -23.50 17.09
CA ASN A 34 -65.59 -23.52 16.32
C ASN A 34 -65.02 -22.11 16.17
N ALA A 35 -63.75 -21.97 15.74
CA ALA A 35 -63.11 -20.67 15.60
C ALA A 35 -63.89 -19.71 14.68
N SER A 36 -64.53 -20.20 13.61
CA SER A 36 -65.36 -19.36 12.74
C SER A 36 -66.62 -18.85 13.47
N GLY A 37 -67.24 -19.69 14.30
CA GLY A 37 -68.38 -19.33 15.12
C GLY A 37 -68.02 -18.28 16.18
N LEU A 38 -66.89 -18.47 16.88
CA LEU A 38 -66.37 -17.49 17.83
C LEU A 38 -66.04 -16.15 17.16
N LEU A 39 -65.31 -16.17 16.03
CA LEU A 39 -65.00 -14.94 15.30
C LEU A 39 -66.25 -14.25 14.76
N SER A 40 -67.28 -14.99 14.33
CA SER A 40 -68.55 -14.41 13.89
C SER A 40 -69.30 -13.73 15.03
N PHE A 41 -69.33 -14.35 16.23
CA PHE A 41 -69.89 -13.75 17.44
C PHE A 41 -69.18 -12.42 17.79
N LEU A 42 -67.87 -12.33 17.54
CA LEU A 42 -67.07 -11.12 17.77
C LEU A 42 -67.15 -10.08 16.62
N ASN A 43 -68.02 -10.28 15.62
CA ASN A 43 -68.13 -9.46 14.41
C ASN A 43 -66.86 -9.48 13.51
N LEU A 44 -66.03 -10.53 13.61
CA LEU A 44 -64.80 -10.74 12.84
C LEU A 44 -64.98 -11.78 11.72
N THR A 45 -66.11 -11.74 11.00
CA THR A 45 -66.51 -12.76 10.00
C THR A 45 -65.55 -12.93 8.81
N ARG A 46 -64.78 -11.89 8.47
CA ARG A 46 -63.76 -11.92 7.39
C ARG A 46 -62.36 -12.30 7.90
N SER A 47 -62.17 -12.33 9.21
CA SER A 47 -60.89 -12.63 9.84
C SER A 47 -60.60 -14.13 9.76
N ARG A 48 -59.31 -14.47 9.69
CA ARG A 48 -58.87 -15.86 9.58
C ARG A 48 -57.77 -16.10 10.62
N PRO A 49 -57.89 -17.09 11.52
CA PRO A 49 -56.89 -17.35 12.55
C PRO A 49 -55.46 -17.45 12.00
N ARG A 50 -55.29 -18.12 10.85
CA ARG A 50 -54.00 -18.25 10.13
C ARG A 50 -53.36 -16.92 9.70
N ARG A 51 -54.13 -15.83 9.58
CA ARG A 51 -53.64 -14.47 9.27
C ARG A 51 -53.44 -13.66 10.54
N MET A 52 -54.35 -13.84 11.51
CA MET A 52 -54.29 -13.18 12.81
C MET A 52 -53.04 -13.59 13.60
N VAL A 53 -52.63 -14.87 13.54
CA VAL A 53 -51.38 -15.35 14.16
C VAL A 53 -50.14 -14.72 13.54
N VAL A 54 -50.21 -14.25 12.29
CA VAL A 54 -49.10 -13.51 11.66
C VAL A 54 -49.08 -12.09 12.19
N ALA A 55 -50.21 -11.38 12.07
CA ALA A 55 -50.40 -10.05 12.61
C ALA A 55 -51.89 -9.75 12.81
N LEU A 56 -52.22 -9.06 13.91
CA LEU A 56 -53.55 -8.53 14.18
C LEU A 56 -53.73 -7.16 13.54
N THR A 57 -54.91 -6.91 12.97
CA THR A 57 -55.34 -5.53 12.71
C THR A 57 -55.74 -4.85 14.03
N GLU A 58 -55.82 -3.52 14.04
CA GLU A 58 -56.31 -2.77 15.20
C GLU A 58 -57.74 -3.22 15.57
N HIS A 59 -58.63 -3.31 14.58
CA HIS A 59 -60.00 -3.78 14.78
C HIS A 59 -60.08 -5.19 15.38
N GLU A 60 -59.28 -6.15 14.89
CA GLU A 60 -59.25 -7.52 15.44
C GLU A 60 -58.73 -7.54 16.88
N ARG A 61 -57.68 -6.76 17.18
CA ARG A 61 -57.07 -6.66 18.51
C ARG A 61 -58.04 -6.08 19.52
N ASP A 62 -58.73 -5.00 19.16
CA ASP A 62 -59.65 -4.31 20.04
C ASP A 62 -60.90 -5.14 20.32
N ALA A 63 -61.43 -5.82 19.29
CA ALA A 63 -62.55 -6.73 19.44
C ALA A 63 -62.23 -7.89 20.38
N LEU A 64 -61.05 -8.52 20.21
CA LEU A 64 -60.59 -9.59 21.11
C LEU A 64 -60.34 -9.07 22.53
N SER A 65 -59.72 -7.90 22.68
CA SER A 65 -59.42 -7.29 23.97
C SER A 65 -60.70 -6.99 24.76
N ARG A 66 -61.68 -6.33 24.13
CA ARG A 66 -62.99 -6.05 24.77
C ARG A 66 -63.71 -7.32 25.18
N ALA A 67 -63.78 -8.31 24.29
CA ALA A 67 -64.58 -9.50 24.52
C ALA A 67 -63.96 -10.48 25.53
N THR A 68 -62.62 -10.51 25.64
CA THR A 68 -61.93 -11.48 26.50
C THR A 68 -61.35 -10.85 27.78
N GLY A 69 -61.19 -9.52 27.80
CA GLY A 69 -60.48 -8.80 28.86
C GLY A 69 -58.96 -8.91 28.77
N MET A 70 -58.43 -9.48 27.68
CA MET A 70 -56.98 -9.59 27.45
C MET A 70 -56.38 -8.24 27.06
N GLU A 71 -55.21 -7.93 27.62
CA GLU A 71 -54.48 -6.73 27.24
C GLU A 71 -54.03 -6.80 25.77
N PRO A 72 -54.16 -5.71 24.98
CA PRO A 72 -53.72 -5.66 23.60
C PRO A 72 -52.27 -6.12 23.39
N ALA A 73 -51.38 -5.80 24.33
CA ALA A 73 -49.97 -6.21 24.28
C ALA A 73 -49.79 -7.73 24.39
N VAL A 74 -50.60 -8.43 25.22
CA VAL A 74 -50.56 -9.89 25.31
C VAL A 74 -51.02 -10.52 24.00
N LEU A 75 -52.11 -10.00 23.42
CA LEU A 75 -52.62 -10.48 22.13
C LEU A 75 -51.58 -10.31 21.01
N THR A 76 -50.87 -9.18 20.98
CA THR A 76 -49.78 -8.95 20.02
C THR A 76 -48.60 -9.92 20.23
N ARG A 77 -48.22 -10.23 21.48
CA ARG A 77 -47.16 -11.22 21.79
C ARG A 77 -47.51 -12.66 21.39
N MET A 78 -48.80 -12.97 21.22
CA MET A 78 -49.28 -14.26 20.70
C MET A 78 -49.28 -14.33 19.16
N THR A 79 -48.78 -13.28 18.49
CA THR A 79 -48.61 -13.23 17.02
C THR A 79 -47.14 -13.19 16.63
N LEU A 80 -46.85 -13.42 15.35
CA LEU A 80 -45.49 -13.32 14.81
C LEU A 80 -45.06 -11.88 14.52
N HIS A 81 -45.93 -10.89 14.70
CA HIS A 81 -45.61 -9.48 14.45
C HIS A 81 -44.35 -8.98 15.18
N PRO A 82 -44.08 -9.33 16.45
CA PRO A 82 -42.84 -8.93 17.13
C PRO A 82 -41.56 -9.48 16.47
N GLN A 83 -41.69 -10.51 15.62
CA GLN A 83 -40.58 -11.16 14.92
C GLN A 83 -40.39 -10.64 13.49
N ASP A 84 -41.24 -9.68 13.07
CA ASP A 84 -41.15 -9.04 11.76
C ASP A 84 -39.86 -8.22 11.64
N GLY A 85 -39.11 -8.44 10.55
CA GLY A 85 -37.79 -7.87 10.32
C GLY A 85 -36.65 -8.51 11.12
N VAL A 86 -36.89 -9.56 11.92
CA VAL A 86 -35.83 -10.26 12.69
C VAL A 86 -35.67 -11.69 12.18
N SER A 87 -36.58 -12.57 12.58
CA SER A 87 -36.60 -13.97 12.17
C SER A 87 -37.63 -14.22 11.07
N ILE A 88 -38.61 -13.32 10.96
CA ILE A 88 -39.58 -13.30 9.86
C ILE A 88 -39.74 -11.89 9.20
N ALA A 89 -40.64 -11.77 8.24
CA ALA A 89 -40.95 -10.63 7.38
C ALA A 89 -42.41 -10.78 6.98
N VAL A 90 -43.23 -9.81 7.34
CA VAL A 90 -44.66 -9.84 7.13
C VAL A 90 -45.01 -8.92 5.96
N ARG A 91 -45.74 -9.45 4.97
CA ARG A 91 -46.33 -8.61 3.91
C ARG A 91 -47.48 -7.81 4.49
N ALA A 92 -47.30 -6.50 4.63
CA ALA A 92 -48.29 -5.59 5.21
C ALA A 92 -49.71 -5.76 4.61
N GLN A 93 -49.85 -5.85 3.28
CA GLN A 93 -51.19 -5.93 2.66
C GLN A 93 -51.89 -7.29 2.86
N THR A 94 -51.12 -8.38 2.93
CA THR A 94 -51.70 -9.75 2.91
C THR A 94 -51.62 -10.47 4.25
N ARG A 95 -50.91 -9.89 5.24
CA ARG A 95 -50.57 -10.53 6.53
C ARG A 95 -50.07 -11.96 6.31
N GLY A 96 -49.19 -12.09 5.33
CA GLY A 96 -48.56 -13.35 4.94
C GLY A 96 -47.06 -13.23 5.04
N LEU A 97 -46.40 -14.34 5.35
CA LEU A 97 -44.95 -14.39 5.42
C LEU A 97 -44.36 -14.12 4.02
N ALA A 98 -43.48 -13.12 3.94
CA ALA A 98 -42.67 -12.88 2.75
C ALA A 98 -41.56 -13.93 2.67
N ARG A 99 -41.19 -14.34 1.45
CA ARG A 99 -39.97 -15.11 1.22
C ARG A 99 -38.80 -14.13 1.25
N ALA A 100 -38.27 -13.82 2.43
CA ALA A 100 -37.10 -12.98 2.46
C ALA A 100 -35.84 -13.79 2.09
N PRO A 101 -34.84 -13.16 1.44
CA PRO A 101 -33.66 -13.84 0.89
C PRO A 101 -32.68 -14.40 1.94
N THR A 102 -32.97 -14.20 3.22
CA THR A 102 -32.12 -14.53 4.39
C THR A 102 -32.65 -15.72 5.21
N TRP A 103 -33.49 -16.59 4.62
CA TRP A 103 -34.42 -17.44 5.39
C TRP A 103 -34.48 -18.89 4.94
N ARG A 104 -34.63 -19.78 5.94
CA ARG A 104 -35.26 -21.08 5.72
C ARG A 104 -36.75 -20.84 5.43
N GLY A 105 -37.26 -21.32 4.30
CA GLY A 105 -38.70 -21.34 4.09
C GLY A 105 -39.37 -22.16 5.18
N SER A 106 -40.52 -21.74 5.70
CA SER A 106 -41.40 -22.63 6.47
C SER A 106 -42.81 -22.46 5.94
N SER A 107 -43.43 -23.56 5.53
CA SER A 107 -44.87 -23.60 5.27
C SER A 107 -45.56 -24.27 6.46
N GLY A 108 -46.52 -23.60 7.10
CA GLY A 108 -47.25 -24.18 8.22
C GLY A 108 -46.50 -24.14 9.56
N SER A 109 -46.83 -25.08 10.45
CA SER A 109 -46.31 -25.14 11.82
C SER A 109 -45.61 -26.46 12.04
N ARG A 110 -44.48 -26.42 12.76
CA ARG A 110 -43.96 -27.63 13.40
C ARG A 110 -44.76 -27.94 14.67
N TYR A 111 -44.55 -29.11 15.27
CA TYR A 111 -45.16 -29.45 16.55
C TYR A 111 -44.36 -30.49 17.32
N CYS A 112 -44.53 -30.50 18.64
CA CYS A 112 -44.06 -31.55 19.53
C CYS A 112 -45.27 -32.35 20.05
N PRO A 113 -45.37 -33.65 19.73
CA PRO A 113 -46.44 -34.52 20.22
C PRO A 113 -46.56 -34.53 21.75
N SER A 114 -45.44 -34.56 22.48
CA SER A 114 -45.42 -34.54 23.95
C SER A 114 -45.94 -33.21 24.52
N CYS A 115 -45.56 -32.07 23.95
CA CYS A 115 -46.16 -30.77 24.36
C CYS A 115 -47.66 -30.73 24.09
N LEU A 116 -48.12 -31.25 22.93
CA LEU A 116 -49.56 -31.30 22.62
C LEU A 116 -50.29 -32.21 23.60
N HIS A 117 -49.68 -33.31 24.04
CA HIS A 117 -50.24 -34.19 25.07
C HIS A 117 -50.39 -33.46 26.42
N GLU A 118 -49.33 -32.82 26.90
CA GLU A 118 -49.31 -32.13 28.20
C GLU A 118 -50.22 -30.90 28.26
N THR A 119 -50.37 -30.21 27.14
CA THR A 119 -51.09 -28.93 27.10
C THR A 119 -52.52 -29.06 26.57
N GLU A 120 -53.01 -30.28 26.32
CA GLU A 120 -54.32 -30.53 25.70
C GLU A 120 -54.49 -29.89 24.31
N ASP A 121 -53.57 -30.19 23.40
CA ASP A 121 -53.54 -29.76 22.00
C ASP A 121 -53.33 -28.24 21.80
N ARG A 122 -52.65 -27.57 22.74
CA ARG A 122 -52.32 -26.13 22.65
C ARG A 122 -50.99 -25.91 21.93
N TRP A 123 -51.00 -25.10 20.88
CA TRP A 123 -49.83 -24.91 20.02
C TRP A 123 -49.00 -23.72 20.46
N GLN A 124 -47.68 -23.90 20.39
CA GLN A 124 -46.71 -22.85 20.70
C GLN A 124 -46.47 -21.95 19.49
N LEU A 125 -46.39 -20.64 19.72
CA LEU A 125 -46.09 -19.64 18.70
C LEU A 125 -44.72 -19.88 18.06
N ARG A 126 -43.73 -20.27 18.86
CA ARG A 126 -42.36 -20.52 18.41
C ARG A 126 -42.29 -21.55 17.27
N TRP A 127 -43.20 -22.54 17.24
CA TRP A 127 -43.23 -23.56 16.20
C TRP A 127 -43.58 -23.02 14.79
N ARG A 128 -44.00 -21.76 14.69
CA ARG A 128 -44.19 -21.06 13.41
C ARG A 128 -42.92 -20.40 12.90
N LEU A 129 -41.89 -20.30 13.74
CA LEU A 129 -40.62 -19.73 13.35
C LEU A 129 -39.81 -20.74 12.55
N PRO A 130 -39.17 -20.34 11.44
CA PRO A 130 -38.32 -21.22 10.64
C PRO A 130 -37.18 -21.88 11.44
N TRP A 131 -36.77 -21.23 12.52
CA TRP A 131 -35.65 -21.59 13.38
C TRP A 131 -35.98 -22.54 14.53
N SER A 132 -37.25 -22.91 14.72
CA SER A 132 -37.64 -23.91 15.71
C SER A 132 -37.62 -25.31 15.09
N PHE A 133 -36.62 -26.13 15.40
CA PHE A 133 -36.48 -27.50 14.89
C PHE A 133 -36.47 -28.58 15.98
N ALA A 134 -36.20 -28.22 17.24
CA ALA A 134 -36.21 -29.16 18.37
C ALA A 134 -37.06 -28.66 19.54
N CYS A 135 -37.70 -29.59 20.25
CA CYS A 135 -38.29 -29.33 21.55
C CYS A 135 -37.24 -29.52 22.64
N ARG A 136 -36.88 -28.45 23.34
CA ARG A 136 -35.91 -28.51 24.46
C ARG A 136 -36.47 -29.19 25.70
N GLN A 137 -37.78 -29.10 25.94
CA GLN A 137 -38.44 -29.69 27.11
C GLN A 137 -38.47 -31.21 27.02
N HIS A 138 -38.76 -31.75 25.83
CA HIS A 138 -38.88 -33.20 25.61
C HIS A 138 -37.66 -33.82 24.91
N SER A 139 -36.71 -33.00 24.45
CA SER A 139 -35.52 -33.42 23.71
C SER A 139 -35.88 -34.26 22.48
N LEU A 140 -36.79 -33.72 21.66
CA LEU A 140 -37.29 -34.35 20.44
C LEU A 140 -37.07 -33.42 19.24
N LEU A 141 -36.82 -33.98 18.06
CA LEU A 141 -36.98 -33.24 16.81
C LEU A 141 -38.47 -32.97 16.57
N LEU A 142 -38.79 -31.73 16.19
CA LEU A 142 -40.18 -31.33 15.89
C LEU A 142 -40.65 -31.96 14.58
N LEU A 143 -41.95 -32.25 14.49
CA LEU A 143 -42.55 -32.80 13.29
C LEU A 143 -43.13 -31.68 12.41
N ASP A 144 -42.90 -31.76 11.11
CA ASP A 144 -43.41 -30.80 10.10
C ASP A 144 -44.72 -31.26 9.45
N THR A 145 -44.94 -32.57 9.41
CA THR A 145 -46.05 -33.22 8.71
C THR A 145 -46.72 -34.25 9.61
N CYS A 146 -47.98 -34.56 9.28
CA CYS A 146 -48.67 -35.68 9.89
C CYS A 146 -48.13 -36.99 9.28
N PRO A 147 -47.71 -37.97 10.09
CA PRO A 147 -47.20 -39.26 9.60
C PRO A 147 -48.27 -40.07 8.85
N ALA A 148 -49.55 -39.88 9.16
CA ALA A 148 -50.65 -40.63 8.53
C ALA A 148 -51.05 -40.10 7.14
N CYS A 149 -51.02 -38.78 6.93
CA CYS A 149 -51.52 -38.17 5.68
C CYS A 149 -50.49 -37.31 4.94
N GLY A 150 -49.29 -37.11 5.49
CA GLY A 150 -48.23 -36.29 4.91
C GLY A 150 -48.51 -34.78 4.89
N ALA A 151 -49.72 -34.35 5.26
CA ALA A 151 -50.10 -32.94 5.25
C ALA A 151 -49.47 -32.19 6.42
N ARG A 152 -49.18 -30.90 6.21
CA ARG A 152 -48.71 -30.02 7.29
C ARG A 152 -49.88 -29.64 8.19
N PRO A 153 -49.80 -29.93 9.50
CA PRO A 153 -50.91 -29.66 10.40
C PRO A 153 -51.09 -28.16 10.64
N ILE A 154 -52.34 -27.79 10.87
CA ILE A 154 -52.77 -26.48 11.35
C ILE A 154 -53.49 -26.67 12.68
N PRO A 155 -53.47 -25.70 13.61
CA PRO A 155 -54.39 -25.72 14.74
C PRO A 155 -55.81 -25.66 14.18
N ALA A 156 -56.46 -26.81 14.28
CA ALA A 156 -57.89 -26.99 14.20
C ALA A 156 -58.12 -27.89 15.41
N GLY A 157 -59.06 -27.55 16.31
CA GLY A 157 -59.27 -28.30 17.56
C GLY A 157 -59.44 -29.82 17.38
N ARG A 158 -59.73 -30.56 18.46
CA ARG A 158 -59.78 -32.04 18.58
C ARG A 158 -60.49 -32.86 17.46
N HIS A 159 -61.08 -32.25 16.44
CA HIS A 159 -61.83 -32.82 15.32
C HIS A 159 -61.05 -32.96 13.98
N GLY A 160 -59.73 -33.11 14.05
CA GLY A 160 -58.87 -33.48 12.92
C GLY A 160 -58.34 -32.31 12.07
N HIS A 161 -57.24 -32.57 11.35
CA HIS A 161 -56.57 -31.59 10.50
C HIS A 161 -57.06 -31.67 9.06
N VAL A 162 -57.21 -30.53 8.40
CA VAL A 162 -57.61 -30.46 6.98
C VAL A 162 -56.35 -30.53 6.11
N PRO A 163 -56.16 -31.57 5.26
CA PRO A 163 -55.04 -31.60 4.32
C PRO A 163 -55.18 -30.46 3.31
N SER A 164 -54.06 -29.79 3.01
CA SER A 164 -54.01 -28.63 2.10
C SER A 164 -54.42 -28.94 0.65
N LEU A 165 -54.57 -30.22 0.28
CA LEU A 165 -54.83 -30.69 -1.09
C LEU A 165 -56.17 -31.40 -1.28
N GLY A 166 -57.09 -31.30 -0.30
CA GLY A 166 -58.49 -31.69 -0.51
C GLY A 166 -58.72 -33.17 -0.81
N ARG A 167 -58.92 -33.97 0.24
CA ARG A 167 -59.84 -35.14 0.32
C ARG A 167 -59.80 -35.63 1.78
N GLY A 168 -60.90 -35.42 2.51
CA GLY A 168 -61.12 -35.91 3.89
C GLY A 168 -60.36 -35.16 4.99
N ARG A 169 -60.94 -35.06 6.21
CA ARG A 169 -60.21 -34.64 7.41
C ARG A 169 -59.36 -35.82 7.88
N CYS A 170 -58.08 -35.60 8.10
CA CYS A 170 -57.25 -36.59 8.79
C CYS A 170 -57.56 -36.51 10.29
N ALA A 171 -58.04 -37.61 10.87
CA ALA A 171 -58.38 -37.71 12.29
C ALA A 171 -57.24 -38.31 13.14
N HIS A 172 -56.03 -38.48 12.56
CA HIS A 172 -54.87 -38.97 13.29
C HIS A 172 -54.52 -38.03 14.46
N PRO A 173 -54.46 -38.52 15.70
CA PRO A 173 -54.08 -37.70 16.85
C PRO A 173 -52.59 -37.36 16.78
N LEU A 174 -52.27 -36.08 16.55
CA LEU A 174 -50.87 -35.62 16.42
C LEU A 174 -50.03 -35.83 17.68
N ARG A 175 -50.66 -35.87 18.86
CA ARG A 175 -50.00 -36.18 20.14
C ARG A 175 -49.45 -37.60 20.22
N ASP A 176 -49.94 -38.51 19.37
CA ASP A 176 -49.50 -39.91 19.32
C ASP A 176 -48.56 -40.17 18.12
N SER A 177 -48.10 -39.11 17.45
CA SER A 177 -47.18 -39.24 16.33
C SER A 177 -45.78 -39.72 16.80
N PRO A 178 -45.16 -40.68 16.09
CA PRO A 178 -43.79 -41.11 16.38
C PRO A 178 -42.79 -39.96 16.16
N THR A 179 -41.80 -39.86 17.04
CA THR A 179 -40.77 -38.80 17.00
C THR A 179 -39.37 -39.35 17.18
N VAL A 180 -38.38 -38.59 16.74
CA VAL A 180 -36.96 -38.90 16.95
C VAL A 180 -36.50 -38.19 18.22
N SER A 181 -36.09 -38.97 19.22
CA SER A 181 -35.45 -38.47 20.42
C SER A 181 -34.02 -38.06 20.12
N VAL A 182 -33.62 -36.91 20.64
CA VAL A 182 -32.24 -36.41 20.62
C VAL A 182 -31.69 -36.35 22.05
N PRO A 183 -30.37 -36.50 22.26
CA PRO A 183 -29.77 -36.39 23.59
C PRO A 183 -30.07 -35.02 24.23
N ARG A 184 -30.36 -35.00 25.52
CA ARG A 184 -30.67 -33.74 26.26
C ARG A 184 -29.50 -32.75 26.20
N ASP A 185 -28.29 -33.27 26.36
CA ASP A 185 -27.03 -32.52 26.29
C ASP A 185 -26.39 -32.61 24.89
N GLY A 186 -27.19 -32.98 23.88
CA GLY A 186 -26.76 -33.15 22.51
C GLY A 186 -26.63 -31.84 21.74
N ALA A 187 -25.98 -31.92 20.58
CA ALA A 187 -25.73 -30.79 19.69
C ALA A 187 -27.03 -30.16 19.17
N VAL A 188 -28.07 -30.96 18.91
CA VAL A 188 -29.37 -30.45 18.43
C VAL A 188 -30.04 -29.57 19.47
N VAL A 189 -30.09 -30.01 20.73
CA VAL A 189 -30.74 -29.25 21.81
C VAL A 189 -29.93 -28.00 22.15
N ALA A 190 -28.60 -28.11 22.18
CA ALA A 190 -27.71 -26.96 22.36
C ALA A 190 -27.87 -25.92 21.23
N ALA A 191 -27.98 -26.37 19.98
CA ALA A 191 -28.21 -25.48 18.84
C ALA A 191 -29.56 -24.76 18.94
N GLN A 192 -30.63 -25.46 19.31
CA GLN A 192 -31.94 -24.82 19.52
C GLN A 192 -31.88 -23.81 20.67
N ALA A 193 -31.21 -24.13 21.77
CA ALA A 193 -31.04 -23.21 22.90
C ALA A 193 -30.30 -21.93 22.49
N LYS A 194 -29.26 -22.03 21.64
CA LYS A 194 -28.54 -20.86 21.16
C LYS A 194 -29.37 -19.98 20.23
N ILE A 195 -30.20 -20.59 19.38
CA ILE A 195 -31.15 -19.87 18.54
C ILE A 195 -32.20 -19.13 19.39
N ASP A 196 -32.73 -19.79 20.43
CA ASP A 196 -33.69 -19.17 21.33
C ASP A 196 -33.07 -17.94 22.03
N GLU A 197 -31.82 -18.04 22.50
CA GLU A 197 -31.07 -16.91 23.09
C GLU A 197 -30.92 -15.74 22.10
N ILE A 198 -30.60 -16.02 20.83
CA ILE A 198 -30.50 -14.98 19.78
C ILE A 198 -31.86 -14.31 19.53
N LEU A 199 -32.95 -15.08 19.53
CA LEU A 199 -34.31 -14.56 19.31
C LEU A 199 -34.84 -13.75 20.50
N GLU A 200 -34.36 -14.03 21.71
CA GLU A 200 -34.71 -13.32 22.95
C GLU A 200 -33.81 -12.09 23.23
N ALA A 201 -32.77 -11.88 22.42
CA ALA A 201 -31.86 -10.76 22.55
C ALA A 201 -32.59 -9.41 22.44
N SER A 202 -32.23 -8.46 23.32
CA SER A 202 -32.82 -7.11 23.30
C SER A 202 -32.42 -6.29 22.08
N ASP A 203 -31.24 -6.56 21.50
CA ASP A 203 -30.77 -5.92 20.26
C ASP A 203 -31.26 -6.71 19.02
N LEU A 204 -32.29 -6.15 18.38
CA LEU A 204 -32.90 -6.73 17.18
C LEU A 204 -31.96 -6.71 15.95
N ASN A 205 -30.98 -5.80 15.90
CA ASN A 205 -30.00 -5.75 14.81
C ASN A 205 -29.00 -6.90 14.94
N TYR A 206 -28.48 -7.11 16.15
CA TYR A 206 -27.65 -8.27 16.47
C TYR A 206 -28.36 -9.58 16.10
N ALA A 207 -29.61 -9.75 16.55
CA ALA A 207 -30.39 -10.95 16.28
C ALA A 207 -30.56 -11.20 14.77
N ARG A 208 -30.86 -10.15 14.00
CA ARG A 208 -31.00 -10.22 12.54
C ARG A 208 -29.69 -10.63 11.87
N GLU A 209 -28.57 -10.01 12.23
CA GLU A 209 -27.26 -10.31 11.65
C GLU A 209 -26.81 -11.74 11.97
N ALA A 210 -26.93 -12.16 13.24
CA ALA A 210 -26.55 -13.50 13.69
C ALA A 210 -27.37 -14.60 12.99
N LEU A 211 -28.70 -14.46 12.90
CA LEU A 211 -29.55 -15.42 12.19
C LEU A 211 -29.23 -15.45 10.69
N HIS A 212 -28.91 -14.30 10.10
CA HIS A 212 -28.55 -14.25 8.69
C HIS A 212 -27.21 -14.97 8.39
N ASP A 213 -26.21 -14.75 9.24
CA ASP A 213 -24.92 -15.43 9.18
C ASP A 213 -25.09 -16.95 9.31
N LEU A 214 -25.85 -17.38 10.32
CA LEU A 214 -26.13 -18.80 10.55
C LEU A 214 -26.89 -19.43 9.39
N TYR A 215 -27.85 -18.72 8.79
CA TYR A 215 -28.60 -19.23 7.64
C TYR A 215 -27.68 -19.43 6.44
N THR A 216 -26.86 -18.43 6.14
CA THR A 216 -25.93 -18.49 5.00
C THR A 216 -24.93 -19.63 5.18
N LEU A 217 -24.33 -19.75 6.37
CA LEU A 217 -23.41 -20.85 6.68
C LEU A 217 -24.11 -22.22 6.63
N ALA A 218 -25.31 -22.33 7.20
CA ALA A 218 -26.04 -23.59 7.22
C ALA A 218 -26.42 -24.07 5.82
N TRP A 219 -26.92 -23.16 4.98
CA TRP A 219 -27.26 -23.49 3.60
C TRP A 219 -26.02 -23.98 2.85
N LYS A 220 -24.88 -23.27 3.00
CA LYS A 220 -23.61 -23.66 2.38
C LYS A 220 -23.11 -25.00 2.89
N ALA A 221 -23.10 -25.20 4.20
CA ALA A 221 -22.71 -26.44 4.84
C ALA A 221 -23.52 -27.63 4.33
N LEU A 222 -24.85 -27.50 4.24
CA LEU A 222 -25.72 -28.56 3.74
C LEU A 222 -25.47 -28.88 2.27
N VAL A 223 -25.21 -27.87 1.43
CA VAL A 223 -24.86 -28.16 0.04
C VAL A 223 -23.49 -28.84 -0.07
N VAL A 224 -22.50 -28.41 0.71
CA VAL A 224 -21.17 -29.05 0.74
C VAL A 224 -21.27 -30.46 1.28
N PHE A 225 -22.06 -30.69 2.33
CA PHE A 225 -22.31 -32.02 2.92
C PHE A 225 -22.76 -33.05 1.88
N HIS A 226 -23.68 -32.67 1.00
CA HIS A 226 -24.20 -33.55 -0.05
C HIS A 226 -23.29 -33.71 -1.26
N THR A 227 -22.36 -32.78 -1.48
CA THR A 227 -21.48 -32.79 -2.66
C THR A 227 -20.07 -33.30 -2.36
N HIS A 228 -19.57 -33.14 -1.14
CA HIS A 228 -18.19 -33.39 -0.73
C HIS A 228 -18.11 -34.06 0.66
N ARG A 229 -18.78 -35.21 0.81
CA ARG A 229 -18.89 -35.93 2.10
C ARG A 229 -17.56 -36.48 2.64
N ALA A 230 -16.58 -36.76 1.77
CA ALA A 230 -15.31 -37.40 2.13
C ALA A 230 -14.35 -36.52 2.96
N GLY A 231 -14.68 -35.25 3.20
CA GLY A 231 -13.84 -34.30 3.96
C GLY A 231 -14.51 -33.72 5.22
N LEU A 232 -15.57 -34.37 5.73
CA LEU A 232 -16.28 -33.89 6.91
C LEU A 232 -15.33 -33.82 8.14
N PRO A 233 -15.22 -32.66 8.83
CA PRO A 233 -14.41 -32.54 10.03
C PRO A 233 -14.82 -33.51 11.15
N ASP A 234 -13.85 -34.16 11.79
CA ASP A 234 -14.11 -35.19 12.83
C ASP A 234 -14.96 -34.69 14.00
N LEU A 235 -14.80 -33.42 14.37
CA LEU A 235 -15.58 -32.77 15.42
C LEU A 235 -17.10 -32.74 15.15
N LEU A 236 -17.52 -32.91 13.88
CA LEU A 236 -18.94 -32.97 13.51
C LEU A 236 -19.48 -34.40 13.54
N ASN A 237 -18.64 -35.43 13.60
CA ASN A 237 -19.10 -36.82 13.53
C ASN A 237 -20.05 -37.16 14.68
N ASP A 238 -19.68 -36.81 15.92
CA ASP A 238 -20.52 -37.08 17.09
C ASP A 238 -21.85 -36.32 17.05
N ALA A 239 -21.80 -35.05 16.65
CA ALA A 239 -23.01 -34.24 16.50
C ALA A 239 -23.92 -34.77 15.37
N LEU A 240 -23.34 -35.35 14.31
CA LEU A 240 -24.10 -35.84 13.17
C LEU A 240 -24.71 -37.24 13.38
N ARG A 241 -24.18 -38.03 14.33
CA ARG A 241 -24.80 -39.30 14.77
C ARG A 241 -26.21 -39.12 15.32
N GLU A 242 -26.53 -37.94 15.86
CA GLU A 242 -27.89 -37.62 16.32
C GLU A 242 -28.94 -37.68 15.18
N PHE A 243 -28.50 -37.62 13.92
CA PHE A 243 -29.36 -37.68 12.74
C PHE A 243 -29.40 -39.06 12.06
N ASP A 244 -28.79 -40.11 12.64
CA ASP A 244 -28.80 -41.47 12.06
C ASP A 244 -30.23 -42.01 11.85
N ARG A 245 -31.18 -41.57 12.69
CA ARG A 245 -32.61 -41.93 12.62
C ARG A 245 -33.46 -40.91 11.86
N ALA A 246 -32.86 -39.83 11.35
CA ALA A 246 -33.54 -38.74 10.66
C ALA A 246 -32.66 -38.22 9.49
N PRO A 247 -32.85 -38.73 8.26
CA PRO A 247 -31.94 -38.43 7.17
C PRO A 247 -31.93 -36.94 6.82
N ILE A 248 -30.72 -36.38 6.72
CA ILE A 248 -30.49 -35.01 6.27
C ILE A 248 -30.79 -34.94 4.77
N LEU A 249 -31.77 -34.15 4.37
CA LEU A 249 -32.21 -34.07 2.98
C LEU A 249 -31.38 -33.08 2.17
N GLN A 250 -31.28 -33.33 0.85
CA GLN A 250 -30.66 -32.38 -0.07
C GLN A 250 -31.56 -31.16 -0.27
N LEU A 251 -30.95 -29.98 -0.31
CA LEU A 251 -31.66 -28.73 -0.50
C LEU A 251 -32.18 -28.59 -1.94
N ASN A 252 -33.50 -28.61 -2.10
CA ASN A 252 -34.21 -28.34 -3.36
C ASN A 252 -34.72 -26.89 -3.40
N GLY A 253 -33.88 -25.96 -3.87
CA GLY A 253 -34.20 -24.54 -3.93
C GLY A 253 -34.36 -23.87 -2.56
N LEU A 254 -35.16 -22.81 -2.47
CA LEU A 254 -35.47 -22.06 -1.23
C LEU A 254 -36.64 -22.68 -0.43
N GLY A 255 -36.88 -23.98 -0.58
CA GLY A 255 -38.00 -24.71 0.00
C GLY A 255 -37.93 -24.88 1.51
N SER A 256 -39.03 -25.34 2.12
CA SER A 256 -39.07 -25.60 3.56
C SER A 256 -38.31 -26.85 3.91
N GLU A 257 -37.12 -26.64 4.47
CA GLU A 257 -36.31 -27.65 5.12
C GLU A 257 -37.08 -28.23 6.31
N ASP A 258 -37.11 -29.55 6.37
CA ASP A 258 -37.63 -30.30 7.51
C ASP A 258 -36.79 -30.01 8.77
N ALA A 259 -37.33 -30.36 9.94
CA ALA A 259 -36.69 -30.12 11.22
C ALA A 259 -35.28 -30.74 11.32
N ALA A 260 -35.07 -31.95 10.78
CA ALA A 260 -33.77 -32.62 10.86
C ALA A 260 -32.72 -31.88 10.00
N THR A 261 -33.07 -31.53 8.76
CA THR A 261 -32.19 -30.75 7.88
C THR A 261 -31.89 -29.35 8.45
N ALA A 262 -32.90 -28.67 8.99
CA ALA A 262 -32.73 -27.36 9.64
C ALA A 262 -31.83 -27.45 10.88
N ALA A 263 -32.00 -28.49 11.70
CA ALA A 263 -31.17 -28.76 12.87
C ALA A 263 -29.72 -29.04 12.47
N ALA A 264 -29.48 -29.98 11.54
CA ALA A 264 -28.15 -30.35 11.08
C ALA A 264 -27.39 -29.15 10.50
N GLY A 265 -28.03 -28.37 9.62
CA GLY A 265 -27.41 -27.17 9.07
C GLY A 265 -27.08 -26.13 10.16
N THR A 266 -27.96 -25.96 11.16
CA THR A 266 -27.73 -25.01 12.26
C THR A 266 -26.59 -25.46 13.17
N VAL A 267 -26.50 -26.76 13.48
CA VAL A 267 -25.40 -27.35 14.27
C VAL A 267 -24.05 -27.08 13.59
N ILE A 268 -23.94 -27.37 12.29
CA ILE A 268 -22.71 -27.13 11.53
C ILE A 268 -22.39 -25.64 11.45
N ALA A 269 -23.41 -24.80 11.21
CA ALA A 269 -23.24 -23.35 11.14
C ALA A 269 -22.75 -22.75 12.47
N LEU A 270 -23.27 -23.20 13.60
CA LEU A 270 -22.84 -22.75 14.93
C LEU A 270 -21.39 -23.16 15.21
N ALA A 271 -21.00 -24.38 14.83
CA ALA A 271 -19.61 -24.82 14.94
C ALA A 271 -18.67 -23.92 14.11
N ALA A 272 -19.04 -23.58 12.87
CA ALA A 272 -18.29 -22.65 12.04
C ALA A 272 -18.32 -21.19 12.59
N HIS A 273 -19.41 -20.77 13.22
CA HIS A 273 -19.58 -19.41 13.73
C HIS A 273 -18.76 -19.16 15.01
N ALA A 274 -18.44 -20.19 15.81
CA ALA A 274 -17.67 -20.13 17.06
C ALA A 274 -16.17 -19.80 16.90
N GLY A 275 -15.82 -18.96 15.93
CA GLY A 275 -14.52 -18.74 15.31
C GLY A 275 -13.34 -18.27 16.15
N GLN A 276 -13.46 -18.26 17.48
CA GLN A 276 -12.32 -18.09 18.39
C GLN A 276 -11.67 -19.43 18.74
N THR A 277 -12.32 -20.55 18.42
CA THR A 277 -11.78 -21.89 18.65
C THR A 277 -11.09 -22.43 17.39
N PRO A 278 -9.98 -23.17 17.52
CA PRO A 278 -9.34 -23.85 16.38
C PRO A 278 -10.30 -24.74 15.59
N GLY A 279 -11.23 -25.42 16.27
CA GLY A 279 -12.25 -26.27 15.64
C GLY A 279 -13.21 -25.50 14.73
N GLY A 280 -13.62 -24.28 15.12
CA GLY A 280 -14.54 -23.48 14.31
C GLY A 280 -13.93 -22.98 12.99
N SER A 281 -12.62 -22.76 12.95
CA SER A 281 -11.92 -22.42 11.70
C SER A 281 -11.87 -23.60 10.74
N ILE A 282 -11.63 -24.82 11.23
CA ILE A 282 -11.62 -26.05 10.42
C ILE A 282 -12.98 -26.26 9.73
N VAL A 283 -14.09 -26.09 10.47
CA VAL A 283 -15.43 -26.23 9.87
C VAL A 283 -15.69 -25.14 8.84
N LEU A 284 -15.32 -23.89 9.14
CA LEU A 284 -15.50 -22.80 8.20
C LEU A 284 -14.70 -23.04 6.90
N ASP A 285 -13.45 -23.50 7.02
CA ASP A 285 -12.59 -23.84 5.88
C ASP A 285 -13.19 -24.96 5.04
N TRP A 286 -13.74 -26.00 5.68
CA TRP A 286 -14.45 -27.06 4.96
C TRP A 286 -15.65 -26.53 4.17
N ILE A 287 -16.48 -25.65 4.76
CA ILE A 287 -17.64 -25.04 4.09
C ILE A 287 -17.19 -24.18 2.90
N THR A 288 -16.25 -23.26 3.10
CA THR A 288 -15.84 -22.29 2.08
C THR A 288 -15.10 -22.94 0.93
N GLN A 289 -14.19 -23.88 1.21
CA GLN A 289 -13.40 -24.59 0.20
C GLN A 289 -14.28 -25.56 -0.59
N GLY A 290 -15.16 -26.32 0.08
CA GLY A 290 -16.12 -27.20 -0.58
C GLY A 290 -17.10 -26.44 -1.47
N ASP A 291 -17.59 -25.27 -1.01
CA ASP A 291 -18.49 -24.45 -1.82
C ASP A 291 -17.78 -23.84 -3.04
N ARG A 292 -16.51 -23.42 -2.88
CA ARG A 292 -15.68 -22.93 -3.97
C ARG A 292 -15.49 -23.97 -5.08
N GLN A 293 -15.28 -25.24 -4.73
CA GLN A 293 -15.08 -26.33 -5.69
C GLN A 293 -16.29 -26.58 -6.61
N ARG A 294 -17.48 -26.10 -6.23
CA ARG A 294 -18.69 -26.22 -7.06
C ARG A 294 -18.70 -25.30 -8.28
N PHE A 295 -17.85 -24.28 -8.32
CA PHE A 295 -17.81 -23.33 -9.42
C PHE A 295 -16.80 -23.79 -10.49
N VAL A 296 -17.30 -24.14 -11.68
CA VAL A 296 -16.50 -24.59 -12.85
C VAL A 296 -15.41 -23.57 -13.23
N THR A 297 -15.73 -22.28 -13.12
CA THR A 297 -14.79 -21.16 -13.23
C THR A 297 -14.94 -20.27 -12.00
N ALA A 298 -14.40 -20.72 -10.87
CA ALA A 298 -14.47 -20.02 -9.58
C ALA A 298 -13.70 -18.69 -9.61
N THR A 299 -14.30 -17.63 -10.17
CA THR A 299 -13.82 -16.28 -9.88
C THR A 299 -14.13 -15.96 -8.41
N PRO A 300 -13.23 -15.30 -7.67
CA PRO A 300 -13.51 -14.93 -6.28
C PRO A 300 -14.79 -14.11 -6.13
N SER A 301 -15.10 -13.26 -7.11
CA SER A 301 -16.34 -12.48 -7.15
C SER A 301 -17.60 -13.36 -7.24
N SER A 302 -17.58 -14.49 -7.97
CA SER A 302 -18.74 -15.38 -8.06
C SER A 302 -18.98 -16.16 -6.77
N VAL A 303 -17.91 -16.62 -6.11
CA VAL A 303 -17.99 -17.25 -4.78
C VAL A 303 -18.49 -16.22 -3.76
N LEU A 304 -17.83 -15.08 -3.64
CA LEU A 304 -18.15 -14.03 -2.66
C LEU A 304 -19.52 -13.41 -2.84
N HIS A 305 -20.07 -13.37 -4.07
CA HIS A 305 -21.43 -12.89 -4.29
C HIS A 305 -22.46 -13.66 -3.45
N THR A 306 -22.23 -14.95 -3.20
CA THR A 306 -23.11 -15.77 -2.39
C THR A 306 -22.98 -15.55 -0.88
N TYR A 307 -21.88 -14.91 -0.45
CA TYR A 307 -21.60 -14.55 0.95
C TYR A 307 -21.82 -13.05 1.21
N ARG A 308 -22.17 -12.24 0.21
CA ARG A 308 -22.14 -10.76 0.26
C ARG A 308 -22.94 -10.09 1.39
N ARG A 309 -23.86 -10.82 2.01
CA ARG A 309 -24.76 -10.32 3.05
C ARG A 309 -24.30 -10.69 4.46
N LEU A 310 -23.24 -11.50 4.60
CA LEU A 310 -22.66 -11.84 5.90
C LEU A 310 -22.23 -10.59 6.67
N SER A 311 -22.23 -10.70 8.00
CA SER A 311 -21.65 -9.68 8.88
C SER A 311 -20.16 -9.43 8.56
N PRO A 312 -19.65 -8.21 8.77
CA PRO A 312 -18.24 -7.90 8.50
C PRO A 312 -17.24 -8.84 9.21
N PRO A 313 -17.42 -9.21 10.50
CA PRO A 313 -16.51 -10.14 11.18
C PRO A 313 -16.47 -11.53 10.52
N LEU A 314 -17.63 -12.09 10.16
CA LEU A 314 -17.68 -13.40 9.52
C LEU A 314 -17.17 -13.37 8.08
N MET A 315 -17.48 -12.31 7.33
CA MET A 315 -16.94 -12.09 5.99
C MET A 315 -15.41 -12.04 5.99
N SER A 316 -14.81 -11.37 6.98
CA SER A 316 -13.34 -11.34 7.15
C SER A 316 -12.76 -12.75 7.31
N ARG A 317 -13.40 -13.60 8.11
CA ARG A 317 -13.00 -15.01 8.28
C ARG A 317 -13.15 -15.82 7.00
N VAL A 318 -14.25 -15.65 6.27
CA VAL A 318 -14.49 -16.30 4.96
C VAL A 318 -13.42 -15.88 3.95
N LEU A 319 -13.06 -14.60 3.89
CA LEU A 319 -12.00 -14.11 3.00
C LEU A 319 -10.63 -14.71 3.37
N ARG A 320 -10.31 -14.80 4.66
CA ARG A 320 -9.08 -15.43 5.14
C ARG A 320 -8.99 -16.90 4.74
N SER A 321 -10.09 -17.62 4.93
CA SER A 321 -10.24 -19.02 4.53
C SER A 321 -10.01 -19.24 3.02
N LEU A 322 -10.46 -18.29 2.19
CA LEU A 322 -10.32 -18.39 0.74
C LEU A 322 -8.91 -18.01 0.22
N ASP A 323 -8.05 -17.36 1.02
CA ASP A 323 -6.78 -16.76 0.59
C ASP A 323 -5.89 -17.70 -0.24
N SER A 324 -5.76 -18.96 0.21
CA SER A 324 -4.87 -19.97 -0.38
C SER A 324 -5.17 -20.27 -1.85
N GLY A 325 -6.43 -20.13 -2.28
CA GLY A 325 -6.80 -20.34 -3.68
C GLY A 325 -6.91 -19.04 -4.49
N LEU A 326 -6.75 -17.86 -3.89
CA LEU A 326 -6.92 -16.60 -4.61
C LEU A 326 -5.68 -16.24 -5.43
N GLN A 327 -5.90 -15.68 -6.62
CA GLN A 327 -4.83 -15.07 -7.41
C GLN A 327 -4.33 -13.77 -6.74
N SER A 328 -3.06 -13.43 -6.89
CA SER A 328 -2.39 -12.28 -6.25
C SER A 328 -3.16 -10.96 -6.36
N HIS A 329 -3.75 -10.66 -7.52
CA HIS A 329 -4.52 -9.43 -7.72
C HIS A 329 -5.84 -9.41 -6.94
N HIS A 330 -6.48 -10.56 -6.70
CA HIS A 330 -7.65 -10.64 -5.83
C HIS A 330 -7.24 -10.52 -4.37
N ARG A 331 -6.13 -11.16 -3.98
CA ARG A 331 -5.58 -11.06 -2.63
C ARG A 331 -5.23 -9.62 -2.26
N LEU A 332 -4.67 -8.87 -3.21
CA LEU A 332 -4.36 -7.44 -3.09
C LEU A 332 -5.61 -6.57 -2.90
N ARG A 333 -6.69 -6.87 -3.63
CA ARG A 333 -7.96 -6.12 -3.52
C ARG A 333 -8.68 -6.42 -2.20
N TYR A 334 -8.87 -7.68 -1.88
CA TYR A 334 -9.59 -8.07 -0.66
C TYR A 334 -8.74 -7.98 0.61
N GLY A 335 -7.43 -7.78 0.46
CA GLY A 335 -6.48 -7.76 1.58
C GLY A 335 -6.41 -9.10 2.31
N THR A 336 -6.66 -10.22 1.63
CA THR A 336 -6.73 -11.56 2.23
C THR A 336 -5.39 -12.03 2.80
N ALA A 337 -4.28 -11.47 2.31
CA ALA A 337 -2.94 -11.69 2.84
C ALA A 337 -2.61 -10.83 4.08
N THR A 338 -3.59 -10.12 4.66
CA THR A 338 -3.43 -9.26 5.84
C THR A 338 -4.28 -9.76 7.00
N SER A 339 -4.09 -9.20 8.20
CA SER A 339 -4.89 -9.51 9.38
C SER A 339 -6.36 -9.04 9.28
N ASN A 340 -6.65 -8.06 8.42
CA ASN A 340 -7.98 -7.45 8.28
C ASN A 340 -8.49 -7.50 6.83
N PRO A 341 -8.86 -8.69 6.32
CA PRO A 341 -9.46 -8.80 4.99
C PRO A 341 -10.90 -8.30 4.98
N ALA A 342 -11.27 -7.63 3.89
CA ALA A 342 -12.59 -7.02 3.72
C ALA A 342 -12.99 -6.92 2.24
N ILE A 343 -14.29 -6.80 1.99
CA ILE A 343 -14.80 -6.44 0.66
C ILE A 343 -14.43 -4.97 0.39
N PRO A 344 -13.75 -4.65 -0.74
CA PRO A 344 -13.47 -3.28 -1.15
C PRO A 344 -14.73 -2.42 -1.18
N LYS A 345 -14.71 -1.32 -0.45
CA LYS A 345 -15.76 -0.28 -0.45
C LYS A 345 -15.26 1.09 -0.91
N ALA A 346 -13.98 1.19 -1.26
CA ALA A 346 -13.36 2.44 -1.69
C ALA A 346 -14.11 3.03 -2.90
N THR A 347 -14.51 4.28 -2.77
CA THR A 347 -15.11 5.07 -3.85
C THR A 347 -14.02 5.60 -4.78
N ARG A 348 -14.42 6.19 -5.92
CA ARG A 348 -13.46 6.85 -6.81
C ARG A 348 -12.78 8.05 -6.14
N GLU A 349 -13.48 8.74 -5.23
CA GLU A 349 -12.95 9.86 -4.46
C GLU A 349 -11.88 9.38 -3.47
N ASP A 350 -12.10 8.26 -2.78
CA ASP A 350 -11.10 7.65 -1.89
C ASP A 350 -9.82 7.29 -2.65
N LEU A 351 -9.96 6.73 -3.85
CA LEU A 351 -8.82 6.38 -4.70
C LEU A 351 -8.08 7.62 -5.20
N GLN A 352 -8.80 8.68 -5.59
CA GLN A 352 -8.17 9.94 -5.98
C GLN A 352 -7.40 10.55 -4.80
N ARG A 353 -7.99 10.53 -3.60
CA ARG A 353 -7.33 10.97 -2.37
C ARG A 353 -6.02 10.20 -2.13
N ARG A 354 -6.03 8.87 -2.25
CA ARG A 354 -4.82 8.06 -2.10
C ARG A 354 -3.80 8.33 -3.20
N ALA A 355 -4.22 8.55 -4.45
CA ALA A 355 -3.32 8.87 -5.55
C ALA A 355 -2.52 10.17 -5.32
N THR A 356 -3.06 11.11 -4.53
CA THR A 356 -2.33 12.32 -4.10
C THR A 356 -1.13 11.99 -3.21
N MET A 357 -1.18 10.88 -2.48
CA MET A 357 -0.18 10.45 -1.49
C MET A 357 0.91 9.55 -2.07
N ILE A 358 0.75 9.08 -3.31
CA ILE A 358 1.63 8.09 -3.92
C ILE A 358 2.58 8.75 -4.94
N PRO A 359 3.91 8.57 -4.82
CA PRO A 359 4.86 9.02 -5.83
C PRO A 359 4.79 8.19 -7.12
N LYS A 360 5.23 8.76 -8.26
CA LYS A 360 5.27 8.00 -9.53
C LYS A 360 6.20 6.79 -9.43
N LEU A 361 7.36 6.97 -8.80
CA LEU A 361 8.28 5.89 -8.47
C LEU A 361 8.09 5.52 -6.99
N MET A 362 7.83 4.24 -6.71
CA MET A 362 7.74 3.71 -5.35
C MET A 362 8.94 4.18 -4.52
N TRP A 363 8.70 4.49 -3.23
CA TRP A 363 9.74 4.98 -2.31
C TRP A 363 10.99 4.09 -2.34
N PRO A 364 12.21 4.66 -2.22
CA PRO A 364 13.43 3.88 -2.40
C PRO A 364 13.56 2.74 -1.39
N SER A 365 13.31 2.96 -0.10
CA SER A 365 13.42 1.89 0.92
C SER A 365 12.39 0.78 0.69
N TRP A 366 11.15 1.16 0.37
CA TRP A 366 10.10 0.19 0.02
C TRP A 366 10.39 -0.57 -1.28
N THR A 367 11.10 0.04 -2.23
CA THR A 367 11.56 -0.66 -3.43
C THR A 367 12.60 -1.72 -3.08
N ILE A 368 13.57 -1.40 -2.22
CA ILE A 368 14.62 -2.34 -1.78
C ILE A 368 14.00 -3.53 -1.02
N ARG A 369 12.98 -3.29 -0.19
CA ARG A 369 12.25 -4.34 0.53
C ARG A 369 11.41 -5.22 -0.39
N LEU A 370 10.67 -4.64 -1.34
CA LEU A 370 9.64 -5.34 -2.11
C LEU A 370 10.11 -5.92 -3.44
N ALA A 371 11.18 -5.40 -4.02
CA ALA A 371 11.68 -5.86 -5.31
C ALA A 371 12.98 -6.67 -5.13
N ASP A 372 12.94 -7.94 -5.54
CA ASP A 372 14.16 -8.74 -5.67
C ASP A 372 14.98 -8.24 -6.86
N SER A 373 16.00 -7.46 -6.54
CA SER A 373 16.90 -6.89 -7.55
C SER A 373 17.89 -7.90 -8.14
N ASN A 374 18.11 -9.04 -7.47
CA ASN A 374 19.01 -10.09 -7.95
C ASN A 374 18.33 -11.01 -8.99
N ALA A 375 17.02 -10.88 -9.16
CA ALA A 375 16.28 -11.64 -10.16
C ALA A 375 16.79 -11.33 -11.59
N PRO A 376 17.00 -12.34 -12.45
CA PRO A 376 17.65 -12.20 -13.76
C PRO A 376 16.91 -11.29 -14.77
N ASN A 377 15.67 -10.92 -14.48
CA ASN A 377 14.84 -10.05 -15.32
C ASN A 377 14.52 -8.69 -14.67
N TYR A 378 15.20 -8.31 -13.58
CA TYR A 378 14.92 -7.08 -12.83
C TYR A 378 14.94 -5.83 -13.72
N GLN A 379 13.87 -5.04 -13.64
CA GLN A 379 13.71 -3.78 -14.37
C GLN A 379 13.37 -2.66 -13.38
N PRO A 380 14.35 -1.84 -12.95
CA PRO A 380 14.18 -0.92 -11.84
C PRO A 380 13.02 0.06 -12.02
N TYR A 381 12.96 0.77 -13.15
CA TYR A 381 11.92 1.77 -13.39
C TYR A 381 10.53 1.15 -13.59
N PRO A 382 10.34 0.16 -14.50
CA PRO A 382 9.05 -0.51 -14.67
C PRO A 382 8.49 -1.13 -13.40
N GLN A 383 9.33 -1.76 -12.57
CA GLN A 383 8.87 -2.34 -11.31
C GLN A 383 8.48 -1.28 -10.29
N ARG A 384 9.24 -0.19 -10.15
CA ARG A 384 8.88 0.92 -9.25
C ARG A 384 7.57 1.61 -9.64
N TRP A 385 7.33 1.84 -10.93
CA TRP A 385 6.02 2.33 -11.41
C TRP A 385 4.90 1.34 -11.07
N THR A 386 5.15 0.06 -11.31
CA THR A 386 4.16 -0.99 -11.06
C THR A 386 3.85 -1.14 -9.58
N LEU A 387 4.83 -1.02 -8.69
CA LEU A 387 4.60 -1.01 -7.24
C LEU A 387 3.71 0.17 -6.83
N SER A 388 3.95 1.38 -7.36
CA SER A 388 3.09 2.55 -7.11
C SER A 388 1.66 2.35 -7.63
N SER A 389 1.46 1.82 -8.85
CA SER A 389 0.09 1.55 -9.35
C SER A 389 -0.59 0.42 -8.59
N LEU A 390 0.14 -0.63 -8.20
CA LEU A 390 -0.42 -1.73 -7.41
C LEU A 390 -0.81 -1.28 -6.00
N LEU A 391 -0.07 -0.35 -5.39
CA LEU A 391 -0.45 0.28 -4.12
C LEU A 391 -1.79 1.03 -4.23
N LEU A 392 -2.05 1.66 -5.36
CA LEU A 392 -3.34 2.30 -5.64
C LEU A 392 -4.46 1.28 -5.95
N VAL A 393 -4.14 0.14 -6.57
CA VAL A 393 -5.09 -0.97 -6.82
C VAL A 393 -5.44 -1.75 -5.54
N ALA A 394 -4.54 -1.76 -4.55
CA ALA A 394 -4.80 -2.40 -3.27
C ALA A 394 -6.08 -1.86 -2.63
N ARG A 395 -6.94 -2.74 -2.11
CA ARG A 395 -8.25 -2.35 -1.54
C ARG A 395 -9.22 -1.65 -2.51
N ALA A 396 -8.93 -1.57 -3.81
CA ALA A 396 -9.80 -0.95 -4.80
C ALA A 396 -10.89 -1.92 -5.31
N PRO A 397 -12.10 -1.45 -5.64
CA PRO A 397 -13.17 -2.27 -6.20
C PRO A 397 -12.76 -2.91 -7.53
N VAL A 398 -13.39 -4.03 -7.87
CA VAL A 398 -13.07 -4.81 -9.10
C VAL A 398 -13.20 -3.98 -10.38
N SER A 399 -14.07 -2.97 -10.38
CA SER A 399 -14.24 -2.03 -11.50
C SER A 399 -13.03 -1.12 -11.75
N PHE A 400 -12.16 -0.90 -10.76
CA PHE A 400 -10.97 -0.07 -10.89
C PHE A 400 -9.77 -0.92 -11.29
N THR A 401 -9.27 -0.76 -12.51
CA THR A 401 -8.25 -1.63 -13.11
C THR A 401 -6.83 -1.08 -12.96
N HIS A 402 -5.81 -1.91 -13.22
CA HIS A 402 -4.42 -1.45 -13.22
C HIS A 402 -4.14 -0.32 -14.23
N PRO A 403 -4.66 -0.37 -15.48
CA PRO A 403 -4.60 0.78 -16.39
C PRO A 403 -5.20 2.07 -15.81
N ASP A 404 -6.31 1.99 -15.07
CA ASP A 404 -6.92 3.17 -14.44
C ASP A 404 -5.98 3.77 -13.38
N ALA A 405 -5.34 2.92 -12.58
CA ALA A 405 -4.31 3.34 -11.62
C ALA A 405 -3.10 4.00 -12.29
N CYS A 406 -2.62 3.42 -13.41
CA CYS A 406 -1.53 4.00 -14.19
C CYS A 406 -1.90 5.38 -14.76
N ALA A 407 -3.12 5.52 -15.29
CA ALA A 407 -3.61 6.79 -15.81
C ALA A 407 -3.72 7.85 -14.70
N MET A 408 -4.28 7.48 -13.54
CA MET A 408 -4.43 8.38 -12.38
C MET A 408 -3.08 8.87 -11.84
N LEU A 409 -2.06 8.03 -11.82
CA LEU A 409 -0.70 8.42 -11.40
C LEU A 409 0.15 9.02 -12.53
N SER A 410 -0.36 9.06 -13.77
CA SER A 410 0.39 9.47 -14.97
C SER A 410 1.70 8.69 -15.15
N ILE A 411 1.63 7.35 -15.04
CA ILE A 411 2.77 6.44 -15.20
C ILE A 411 2.55 5.42 -16.34
N PRO A 412 3.62 4.90 -16.97
CA PRO A 412 3.50 3.88 -18.01
C PRO A 412 2.99 2.54 -17.45
N ALA A 413 2.04 1.90 -18.15
CA ALA A 413 1.60 0.55 -17.80
C ALA A 413 2.58 -0.51 -18.32
N SER A 414 2.98 -1.47 -17.46
CA SER A 414 3.86 -2.59 -17.84
C SER A 414 3.28 -3.93 -17.42
N LYS A 415 2.74 -4.69 -18.37
CA LYS A 415 2.23 -6.05 -18.12
C LYS A 415 3.33 -7.00 -17.65
N ARG A 416 4.55 -6.86 -18.21
CA ARG A 416 5.71 -7.68 -17.84
C ARG A 416 6.10 -7.46 -16.38
N ALA A 417 6.13 -6.21 -15.92
CA ALA A 417 6.46 -5.90 -14.53
C ALA A 417 5.40 -6.42 -13.55
N VAL A 418 4.10 -6.32 -13.89
CA VAL A 418 3.02 -6.93 -13.10
C VAL A 418 3.20 -8.45 -13.01
N GLN A 419 3.49 -9.12 -14.13
CA GLN A 419 3.72 -10.56 -14.15
C GLN A 419 4.95 -10.97 -13.33
N MET A 420 6.01 -10.15 -13.33
CA MET A 420 7.19 -10.42 -12.51
C MET A 420 6.95 -10.26 -11.01
N LEU A 421 6.16 -9.26 -10.59
CA LEU A 421 5.90 -8.99 -9.18
C LEU A 421 4.81 -9.88 -8.59
N LEU A 422 3.74 -10.13 -9.34
CA LEU A 422 2.54 -10.82 -8.86
C LEU A 422 2.32 -12.21 -9.48
N GLY A 423 3.18 -12.63 -10.41
CA GLY A 423 3.09 -13.92 -11.06
C GLY A 423 3.47 -15.07 -10.13
N PRO A 424 2.95 -16.29 -10.38
CA PRO A 424 3.17 -17.45 -9.53
C PRO A 424 4.64 -17.90 -9.46
N GLN A 425 5.46 -17.49 -10.45
CA GLN A 425 6.89 -17.80 -10.50
C GLN A 425 7.73 -17.02 -9.47
N ASN A 426 7.15 -15.97 -8.86
CA ASN A 426 7.84 -15.19 -7.85
C ASN A 426 7.44 -15.71 -6.46
N GLU A 427 8.36 -16.37 -5.75
CA GLU A 427 8.12 -16.91 -4.40
C GLU A 427 7.76 -15.80 -3.40
N GLY A 428 8.26 -14.57 -3.61
CA GLY A 428 8.00 -13.39 -2.79
C GLY A 428 6.65 -12.68 -3.06
N HIS A 429 5.84 -13.15 -4.01
CA HIS A 429 4.60 -12.43 -4.37
C HIS A 429 3.61 -12.32 -3.20
N HIS A 430 3.61 -13.30 -2.28
CA HIS A 430 2.77 -13.28 -1.07
C HIS A 430 3.12 -12.06 -0.19
N ALA A 431 4.42 -11.83 0.01
CA ALA A 431 4.94 -10.71 0.80
C ALA A 431 4.59 -9.36 0.16
N ILE A 432 4.77 -9.23 -1.16
CA ILE A 432 4.44 -8.01 -1.91
C ILE A 432 2.95 -7.68 -1.77
N VAL A 433 2.08 -8.67 -1.96
CA VAL A 433 0.63 -8.47 -1.86
C VAL A 433 0.22 -8.05 -0.44
N SER A 434 0.77 -8.69 0.58
CA SER A 434 0.48 -8.35 1.97
C SER A 434 0.94 -6.93 2.30
N ALA A 435 2.20 -6.60 1.98
CA ALA A 435 2.79 -5.30 2.25
C ALA A 435 2.04 -4.16 1.57
N LEU A 436 1.73 -4.29 0.26
CA LEU A 436 0.97 -3.26 -0.45
C LEU A 436 -0.45 -3.09 0.11
N ALA A 437 -1.10 -4.18 0.53
CA ALA A 437 -2.43 -4.12 1.14
C ALA A 437 -2.44 -3.51 2.55
N GLN A 438 -1.33 -3.61 3.29
CA GLN A 438 -1.12 -2.96 4.60
C GLN A 438 -0.76 -1.48 4.41
N LEU A 439 0.18 -1.15 3.51
CA LEU A 439 0.54 0.23 3.15
C LEU A 439 -0.66 1.04 2.66
N ALA A 440 -1.50 0.45 1.82
CA ALA A 440 -2.73 1.12 1.35
C ALA A 440 -3.68 1.44 2.51
N ALA A 441 -3.81 0.54 3.48
CA ALA A 441 -4.63 0.77 4.67
C ALA A 441 -4.03 1.85 5.59
N GLY A 442 -2.70 1.88 5.73
CA GLY A 442 -1.98 2.95 6.44
C GLY A 442 -2.20 4.32 5.79
N LEU A 443 -2.04 4.43 4.47
CA LEU A 443 -2.31 5.68 3.73
C LEU A 443 -3.78 6.12 3.85
N ASP A 444 -4.72 5.18 3.83
CA ASP A 444 -6.15 5.50 3.97
C ASP A 444 -6.52 5.98 5.38
N SER A 445 -5.77 5.59 6.41
CA SER A 445 -6.07 5.90 7.81
C SER A 445 -5.24 7.06 8.37
N GLU A 446 -3.92 7.03 8.17
CA GLU A 446 -2.96 8.02 8.69
C GLU A 446 -2.65 9.13 7.68
N GLY A 447 -2.79 8.85 6.38
CA GLY A 447 -2.49 9.80 5.30
C GLY A 447 -1.01 9.84 4.89
N SER A 448 -0.63 10.93 4.24
CA SER A 448 0.77 11.24 3.89
C SER A 448 0.99 12.73 4.13
N PRO A 449 2.13 13.13 4.73
CA PRO A 449 2.47 14.54 4.88
C PRO A 449 2.81 15.20 3.54
N ILE A 450 3.10 14.44 2.48
CA ILE A 450 3.40 14.99 1.15
C ILE A 450 2.21 14.75 0.20
N ASN A 451 1.74 15.82 -0.44
CA ASN A 451 0.85 15.73 -1.61
C ASN A 451 1.66 15.67 -2.91
N TYR A 452 1.98 14.46 -3.35
CA TYR A 452 2.75 14.21 -4.56
C TYR A 452 2.03 14.62 -5.85
N GLU A 453 0.69 14.55 -5.92
CA GLU A 453 -0.04 15.02 -7.11
C GLU A 453 0.16 16.53 -7.30
N ARG A 454 -0.02 17.31 -6.23
CA ARG A 454 0.22 18.76 -6.23
C ARG A 454 1.66 19.08 -6.59
N ARG A 455 2.64 18.44 -5.95
CA ARG A 455 4.06 18.69 -6.24
C ARG A 455 4.42 18.36 -7.69
N ARG A 456 3.86 17.30 -8.26
CA ARG A 456 4.05 16.96 -9.69
C ARG A 456 3.44 18.00 -10.62
N ALA A 457 2.27 18.55 -10.28
CA ALA A 457 1.65 19.61 -11.08
C ALA A 457 2.49 20.90 -11.08
N LEU A 458 3.09 21.26 -9.93
CA LEU A 458 3.89 22.48 -9.79
C LEU A 458 5.31 22.33 -10.39
N PHE A 459 6.01 21.23 -10.10
CA PHE A 459 7.45 21.11 -10.38
C PHE A 459 7.81 20.04 -11.42
N GLY A 460 6.83 19.23 -11.83
CA GLY A 460 7.03 18.07 -12.71
C GLY A 460 7.11 18.41 -14.19
N ALA A 461 6.60 19.57 -14.62
CA ALA A 461 6.61 19.99 -16.02
C ALA A 461 8.05 20.20 -16.53
N PRO A 462 8.43 19.75 -17.74
CA PRO A 462 9.81 19.84 -18.24
C PRO A 462 10.39 21.26 -18.26
N ASP A 463 9.52 22.24 -18.43
CA ASP A 463 9.75 23.68 -18.48
C ASP A 463 9.60 24.38 -17.11
N ALA A 464 9.31 23.65 -16.03
CA ALA A 464 9.19 24.22 -14.69
C ALA A 464 10.42 25.07 -14.33
N ALA A 465 10.18 26.27 -13.81
CA ALA A 465 11.19 27.29 -13.48
C ALA A 465 12.08 26.93 -12.27
N VAL A 466 11.92 25.75 -11.69
CA VAL A 466 12.78 25.26 -10.61
C VAL A 466 14.15 24.88 -11.16
N ARG A 467 15.16 25.68 -10.82
CA ARG A 467 16.56 25.49 -11.18
C ARG A 467 17.42 25.67 -9.94
N LEU A 468 18.51 24.91 -9.87
CA LEU A 468 19.52 25.09 -8.84
C LEU A 468 20.14 26.48 -9.01
N ASP A 469 20.24 27.23 -7.92
CA ASP A 469 20.93 28.53 -7.94
C ASP A 469 22.40 28.34 -8.31
N SER A 470 22.75 28.81 -9.51
CA SER A 470 24.09 28.67 -10.07
C SER A 470 25.12 29.52 -9.33
N GLU A 471 24.74 30.64 -8.72
CA GLU A 471 25.63 31.51 -7.94
C GLU A 471 25.97 30.86 -6.61
N LEU A 472 24.97 30.33 -5.90
CA LEU A 472 25.19 29.58 -4.66
C LEU A 472 26.04 28.34 -4.89
N HIS A 473 25.82 27.60 -5.98
CA HIS A 473 26.70 26.48 -6.33
C HIS A 473 28.12 26.96 -6.65
N GLN A 474 28.29 28.04 -7.41
CA GLN A 474 29.62 28.57 -7.73
C GLN A 474 30.37 29.02 -6.46
N ASP A 475 29.68 29.67 -5.53
CA ASP A 475 30.25 30.06 -4.24
C ASP A 475 30.65 28.83 -3.42
N LEU A 476 29.79 27.80 -3.36
CA LEU A 476 30.12 26.53 -2.73
C LEU A 476 31.37 25.89 -3.38
N SER A 477 31.44 25.86 -4.71
CA SER A 477 32.62 25.36 -5.44
C SER A 477 33.88 26.16 -5.11
N LYS A 478 33.79 27.49 -5.00
CA LYS A 478 34.93 28.35 -4.60
C LYS A 478 35.40 28.04 -3.18
N ARG A 479 34.48 27.96 -2.22
CA ARG A 479 34.79 27.63 -0.80
C ARG A 479 35.46 26.26 -0.65
N GLN A 480 35.02 25.29 -1.45
CA GLN A 480 35.57 23.93 -1.44
C GLN A 480 36.78 23.73 -2.37
N GLY A 481 37.19 24.77 -3.11
CA GLY A 481 38.31 24.69 -4.05
C GLY A 481 38.06 23.80 -5.27
N TRP A 482 36.79 23.58 -5.65
CA TRP A 482 36.41 22.78 -6.81
C TRP A 482 36.43 23.59 -8.11
N ARG A 483 36.54 22.88 -9.23
CA ARG A 483 36.37 23.48 -10.56
C ARG A 483 34.94 23.98 -10.74
N PRO A 484 34.73 25.08 -11.49
CA PRO A 484 33.39 25.55 -11.79
C PRO A 484 32.58 24.45 -12.50
N PRO A 485 31.29 24.29 -12.14
CA PRO A 485 30.48 23.21 -12.69
C PRO A 485 30.23 23.44 -14.18
N GLY A 486 30.30 22.37 -14.97
CA GLY A 486 29.85 22.41 -16.36
C GLY A 486 28.32 22.49 -16.47
N ALA A 487 27.79 23.07 -17.54
CA ALA A 487 26.35 23.22 -17.78
C ALA A 487 25.56 21.90 -17.66
N ARG A 488 26.17 20.78 -18.06
CA ARG A 488 25.58 19.45 -17.94
C ARG A 488 25.45 18.97 -16.49
N HIS A 489 26.41 19.28 -15.63
CA HIS A 489 26.36 18.92 -14.21
C HIS A 489 25.25 19.70 -13.51
N LEU A 490 25.17 21.01 -13.73
CA LEU A 490 24.08 21.85 -13.21
C LEU A 490 22.71 21.31 -13.63
N ARG A 491 22.54 20.96 -14.92
CA ARG A 491 21.29 20.34 -15.40
C ARG A 491 20.94 19.03 -14.69
N LEU A 492 21.92 18.21 -14.32
CA LEU A 492 21.67 16.97 -13.56
C LEU A 492 21.27 17.28 -12.11
N LEU A 493 21.85 18.30 -11.50
CA LEU A 493 21.45 18.78 -10.17
C LEU A 493 20.03 19.37 -10.19
N ASP A 494 19.65 20.12 -11.23
CA ASP A 494 18.28 20.61 -11.43
C ASP A 494 17.27 19.45 -11.49
N LEU A 495 17.61 18.41 -12.26
CA LEU A 495 16.78 17.22 -12.39
C LEU A 495 16.70 16.45 -11.06
N TYR A 496 17.79 16.40 -10.30
CA TYR A 496 17.81 15.76 -8.98
C TYR A 496 16.92 16.52 -7.99
N LEU A 497 17.06 17.84 -7.91
CA LEU A 497 16.21 18.73 -7.11
C LEU A 497 14.72 18.50 -7.44
N ARG A 498 14.36 18.51 -8.73
CA ARG A 498 12.97 18.28 -9.16
C ARG A 498 12.50 16.84 -8.90
N SER A 499 13.38 15.84 -9.00
CA SER A 499 13.05 14.46 -8.65
C SER A 499 12.76 14.29 -7.17
N LEU A 500 13.51 14.99 -6.31
CA LEU A 500 13.34 15.00 -4.86
C LEU A 500 12.00 15.63 -4.47
N LEU A 501 11.64 16.75 -5.10
CA LEU A 501 10.36 17.43 -4.88
C LEU A 501 9.15 16.59 -5.35
N THR A 502 9.26 15.90 -6.49
CA THR A 502 8.08 15.32 -7.17
C THR A 502 7.92 13.82 -7.05
N GLY A 503 8.97 13.09 -6.66
CA GLY A 503 9.02 11.62 -6.74
C GLY A 503 8.85 11.08 -8.17
N SER A 504 9.16 11.90 -9.18
CA SER A 504 9.02 11.53 -10.60
C SER A 504 10.31 10.96 -11.18
N ASP A 505 10.16 10.16 -12.23
CA ASP A 505 11.30 9.64 -12.99
C ASP A 505 11.93 10.71 -13.88
N LEU A 506 13.18 10.46 -14.26
CA LEU A 506 13.99 11.36 -15.05
C LEU A 506 13.40 11.64 -16.45
N THR A 507 12.68 10.68 -17.03
CA THR A 507 12.05 10.84 -18.36
C THR A 507 10.88 11.81 -18.29
N SER A 508 10.04 11.68 -17.25
CA SER A 508 8.96 12.64 -16.97
C SER A 508 9.51 14.07 -16.82
N LEU A 509 10.60 14.25 -16.07
CA LEU A 509 11.15 15.58 -15.77
C LEU A 509 11.91 16.22 -16.94
N ALA A 510 12.55 15.41 -17.79
CA ALA A 510 13.29 15.88 -18.96
C ALA A 510 12.39 16.14 -20.17
N GLY A 511 11.15 15.61 -20.19
CA GLY A 511 10.18 15.78 -21.28
C GLY A 511 10.53 15.06 -22.58
N ARG A 512 11.63 14.29 -22.61
CA ARG A 512 12.06 13.49 -23.75
C ARG A 512 12.62 12.17 -23.25
N ARG A 513 12.46 11.11 -24.05
CA ARG A 513 13.16 9.84 -23.80
C ARG A 513 14.65 10.12 -23.79
N MET A 514 15.29 9.85 -22.66
CA MET A 514 16.72 10.11 -22.52
C MET A 514 17.50 8.99 -23.16
N ASP A 515 17.73 9.11 -24.46
CA ASP A 515 18.48 8.11 -25.23
C ASP A 515 19.99 8.32 -25.14
N SER A 516 20.47 9.33 -24.42
CA SER A 516 21.92 9.59 -24.26
C SER A 516 22.50 8.76 -23.11
N PRO A 517 23.35 7.74 -23.39
CA PRO A 517 23.95 6.90 -22.35
C PRO A 517 24.78 7.72 -21.35
N THR A 518 25.32 8.85 -21.81
CA THR A 518 26.12 9.73 -20.97
C THR A 518 25.28 10.38 -19.87
N VAL A 519 24.06 10.84 -20.13
CA VAL A 519 23.23 11.48 -19.10
C VAL A 519 22.79 10.46 -18.04
N CYS A 520 22.40 9.26 -18.46
CA CYS A 520 22.09 8.16 -17.54
C CYS A 520 23.29 7.77 -16.67
N THR A 521 24.49 7.73 -17.26
CA THR A 521 25.73 7.48 -16.50
C THR A 521 25.99 8.60 -15.49
N GLY A 522 25.87 9.86 -15.91
CA GLY A 522 26.06 11.02 -15.03
C GLY A 522 25.05 11.06 -13.88
N TRP A 523 23.80 10.70 -14.14
CA TRP A 523 22.75 10.56 -13.12
C TRP A 523 23.08 9.49 -12.08
N ASN A 524 23.49 8.30 -12.55
CA ASN A 524 23.86 7.19 -11.68
C ASN A 524 25.11 7.48 -10.84
N VAL A 525 26.09 8.19 -11.42
CA VAL A 525 27.27 8.67 -10.69
C VAL A 525 26.87 9.70 -9.66
N LEU A 526 26.00 10.67 -10.02
CA LEU A 526 25.54 11.70 -9.10
C LEU A 526 24.87 11.09 -7.86
N ARG A 527 23.92 10.17 -8.03
CA ARG A 527 23.20 9.53 -6.92
C ARG A 527 24.12 8.82 -5.90
N PHE A 528 25.24 8.27 -6.38
CA PHE A 528 26.18 7.54 -5.52
C PHE A 528 27.31 8.44 -4.96
N ARG A 529 27.86 9.35 -5.78
CA ARG A 529 29.07 10.15 -5.49
C ARG A 529 28.78 11.61 -5.09
N MET A 530 27.53 12.02 -4.92
CA MET A 530 27.21 13.42 -4.59
C MET A 530 27.90 13.87 -3.30
N HIS A 531 28.61 15.00 -3.36
CA HIS A 531 29.27 15.52 -2.17
C HIS A 531 28.23 16.02 -1.13
N PRO A 532 28.41 15.74 0.18
CA PRO A 532 27.44 16.13 1.22
C PRO A 532 27.06 17.61 1.20
N ALA A 533 28.02 18.50 0.93
CA ALA A 533 27.76 19.93 0.82
C ALA A 533 26.85 20.32 -0.38
N ILE A 534 26.92 19.58 -1.50
CA ILE A 534 26.00 19.77 -2.64
C ILE A 534 24.62 19.23 -2.27
N GLN A 535 24.56 18.09 -1.59
CA GLN A 535 23.30 17.52 -1.13
C GLN A 535 22.57 18.47 -0.16
N GLU A 536 23.30 19.08 0.77
CA GLU A 536 22.77 20.08 1.70
C GLU A 536 22.28 21.34 0.98
N LEU A 537 23.01 21.81 -0.05
CA LEU A 537 22.56 22.91 -0.91
C LEU A 537 21.23 22.58 -1.60
N ILE A 538 21.12 21.37 -2.18
CA ILE A 538 19.88 20.91 -2.83
C ILE A 538 18.74 20.84 -1.83
N LYS A 539 18.96 20.30 -0.63
CA LYS A 539 17.93 20.22 0.42
C LYS A 539 17.44 21.60 0.83
N ARG A 540 18.34 22.56 1.05
CA ARG A 540 17.98 23.95 1.37
C ARG A 540 17.16 24.61 0.27
N GLN A 541 17.57 24.42 -0.99
CA GLN A 541 16.82 24.97 -2.12
C GLN A 541 15.49 24.27 -2.33
N ALA A 542 15.40 22.96 -2.10
CA ALA A 542 14.14 22.23 -2.12
C ALA A 542 13.16 22.81 -1.09
N GLN A 543 13.63 23.07 0.14
CA GLN A 543 12.80 23.71 1.16
C GLN A 543 12.38 25.12 0.74
N ALA A 544 13.32 25.96 0.26
CA ALA A 544 13.00 27.32 -0.16
C ALA A 544 11.98 27.35 -1.31
N VAL A 545 12.07 26.43 -2.27
CA VAL A 545 11.09 26.29 -3.36
C VAL A 545 9.71 25.88 -2.84
N LEU A 546 9.65 25.00 -1.83
CA LEU A 546 8.39 24.63 -1.18
C LEU A 546 7.78 25.83 -0.44
N ASP A 547 8.59 26.56 0.34
CA ASP A 547 8.17 27.73 1.11
C ASP A 547 7.64 28.85 0.18
N GLU A 548 8.33 29.12 -0.93
CA GLU A 548 7.92 30.11 -1.94
C GLU A 548 6.54 29.81 -2.55
N HIS A 549 6.19 28.52 -2.66
CA HIS A 549 4.90 28.06 -3.17
C HIS A 549 3.85 27.86 -2.06
N GLY A 550 4.13 28.31 -0.83
CA GLY A 550 3.22 28.24 0.31
C GLY A 550 3.07 26.83 0.89
N ILE A 551 4.06 25.95 0.71
CA ILE A 551 4.09 24.58 1.22
C ILE A 551 5.06 24.50 2.41
N THR A 552 4.60 24.90 3.60
CA THR A 552 5.44 24.97 4.81
C THR A 552 5.41 23.71 5.67
N ASP A 553 4.31 22.95 5.61
CA ASP A 553 4.02 21.86 6.56
C ASP A 553 4.42 20.47 6.04
N GLU A 554 4.97 20.40 4.83
CA GLU A 554 5.37 19.13 4.20
C GLU A 554 6.90 18.96 4.24
N PRO A 555 7.42 17.77 4.61
CA PRO A 555 8.85 17.51 4.54
C PRO A 555 9.33 17.39 3.08
N ILE A 556 10.62 17.59 2.84
CA ILE A 556 11.22 17.44 1.50
C ILE A 556 11.05 16.01 0.98
N PHE A 557 11.36 15.03 1.84
CA PHE A 557 11.27 13.60 1.56
C PHE A 557 10.50 12.92 2.69
N TRP A 558 9.66 11.97 2.32
CA TRP A 558 8.94 11.12 3.26
C TRP A 558 8.67 9.78 2.59
N GLU A 559 8.68 8.73 3.40
CA GLU A 559 8.21 7.40 3.05
C GLU A 559 7.45 6.80 4.23
N PRO A 560 6.50 5.87 4.00
CA PRO A 560 5.76 5.23 5.06
C PRO A 560 6.69 4.53 6.05
N PRO A 561 6.42 4.64 7.36
CA PRO A 561 7.15 3.91 8.39
C PRO A 561 7.04 2.40 8.22
N VAL A 562 8.09 1.65 8.55
CA VAL A 562 8.16 0.20 8.36
C VAL A 562 7.14 -0.54 9.25
N GLU A 563 6.82 0.02 10.41
CA GLU A 563 5.87 -0.50 11.39
C GLU A 563 4.43 -0.61 10.88
N TRP A 564 4.09 0.08 9.78
CA TRP A 564 2.80 -0.09 9.10
C TRP A 564 2.61 -1.49 8.50
N VAL A 565 3.70 -2.23 8.27
CA VAL A 565 3.67 -3.57 7.68
C VAL A 565 4.23 -4.58 8.67
N THR A 566 3.38 -5.54 9.05
CA THR A 566 3.72 -6.59 10.01
C THR A 566 3.56 -7.98 9.41
N GLY A 567 4.32 -8.96 9.93
CA GLY A 567 4.19 -10.37 9.55
C GLY A 567 4.60 -10.69 8.11
N VAL A 568 5.49 -9.89 7.51
CA VAL A 568 5.97 -10.06 6.13
C VAL A 568 7.46 -10.36 6.14
N THR A 569 7.88 -11.40 5.43
CA THR A 569 9.28 -11.64 5.08
C THR A 569 9.59 -10.92 3.77
N TRP A 570 10.51 -9.97 3.79
CA TRP A 570 10.85 -9.16 2.61
C TRP A 570 11.44 -10.03 1.47
N PRO A 571 10.97 -9.89 0.22
CA PRO A 571 11.63 -10.51 -0.93
C PRO A 571 13.05 -9.96 -1.17
N GLY A 572 13.26 -8.68 -0.85
CA GLY A 572 14.57 -8.03 -0.88
C GLY A 572 15.19 -7.94 0.50
N GLN A 573 15.85 -6.82 0.79
CA GLN A 573 16.52 -6.57 2.06
C GLN A 573 15.90 -5.36 2.78
N ASP A 574 16.02 -5.32 4.10
CA ASP A 574 15.70 -4.13 4.87
C ASP A 574 16.88 -3.14 4.84
N PRO A 575 16.70 -1.89 4.37
CA PRO A 575 17.74 -0.87 4.43
C PRO A 575 18.30 -0.66 5.84
N ASP A 576 17.49 -0.81 6.88
CA ASP A 576 17.93 -0.52 8.25
C ASP A 576 19.00 -1.50 8.74
N ASP A 577 18.96 -2.75 8.26
CA ASP A 577 19.97 -3.79 8.55
C ASP A 577 21.33 -3.49 7.90
N LEU A 578 21.36 -2.63 6.87
CA LEU A 578 22.57 -2.32 6.10
C LEU A 578 23.34 -1.11 6.66
N ASN A 579 22.73 -0.37 7.60
CA ASN A 579 23.24 0.92 8.09
C ASN A 579 24.66 0.83 8.69
N GLU A 580 24.99 -0.26 9.38
CA GLU A 580 26.34 -0.44 9.95
C GLU A 580 27.39 -0.75 8.88
N VAL A 581 27.11 -1.70 8.00
CA VAL A 581 28.01 -2.11 6.91
C VAL A 581 28.28 -0.93 5.98
N VAL A 582 27.24 -0.19 5.60
CA VAL A 582 27.37 0.99 4.75
C VAL A 582 28.19 2.09 5.44
N ARG A 583 28.01 2.31 6.74
CA ARG A 583 28.82 3.29 7.49
C ARG A 583 30.31 2.96 7.46
N LEU A 584 30.67 1.69 7.64
CA LEU A 584 32.06 1.22 7.57
C LEU A 584 32.64 1.40 6.17
N LEU A 585 31.91 0.98 5.13
CA LEU A 585 32.34 1.09 3.74
C LEU A 585 32.45 2.56 3.28
N ASN A 586 31.58 3.44 3.78
CA ASN A 586 31.66 4.86 3.49
C ASN A 586 32.92 5.48 4.12
N GLY A 587 33.24 5.12 5.37
CA GLY A 587 34.49 5.53 6.02
C GLY A 587 35.76 5.07 5.28
N ALA A 588 35.69 3.93 4.59
CA ALA A 588 36.78 3.40 3.77
C ALA A 588 36.85 4.01 2.36
N GLY A 589 35.90 4.87 1.96
CA GLY A 589 35.85 5.43 0.61
C GLY A 589 35.53 4.40 -0.48
N ALA A 590 34.78 3.36 -0.14
CA ALA A 590 34.48 2.23 -1.02
C ALA A 590 33.86 2.65 -2.36
N SER A 591 34.21 1.89 -3.40
CA SER A 591 33.61 1.95 -4.73
C SER A 591 32.22 1.32 -4.74
N LEU A 592 31.43 1.62 -5.78
CA LEU A 592 30.09 1.04 -5.94
C LEU A 592 30.10 -0.50 -5.95
N ALA A 593 31.15 -1.11 -6.52
CA ALA A 593 31.30 -2.56 -6.57
C ALA A 593 31.60 -3.15 -5.20
N GLU A 594 32.44 -2.49 -4.39
CA GLU A 594 32.74 -2.90 -3.03
C GLU A 594 31.52 -2.76 -2.11
N VAL A 595 30.76 -1.67 -2.25
CA VAL A 595 29.50 -1.48 -1.51
C VAL A 595 28.48 -2.56 -1.87
N ALA A 596 28.25 -2.80 -3.16
CA ALA A 596 27.34 -3.83 -3.63
C ALA A 596 27.73 -5.23 -3.14
N THR A 597 29.03 -5.56 -3.17
CA THR A 597 29.54 -6.84 -2.68
C THR A 597 29.38 -6.95 -1.16
N GLY A 598 29.70 -5.88 -0.42
CA GLY A 598 29.63 -5.86 1.04
C GLY A 598 28.20 -5.92 1.60
N THR A 599 27.22 -5.36 0.89
CA THR A 599 25.81 -5.39 1.32
C THR A 599 25.00 -6.50 0.66
N GLY A 600 25.50 -7.11 -0.41
CA GLY A 600 24.74 -8.06 -1.25
C GLY A 600 23.65 -7.39 -2.10
N LEU A 601 23.67 -6.06 -2.23
CA LEU A 601 22.73 -5.29 -3.05
C LEU A 601 23.23 -5.15 -4.48
N THR A 602 22.30 -5.07 -5.43
CA THR A 602 22.64 -4.62 -6.79
C THR A 602 23.05 -3.15 -6.82
N PHE A 603 23.77 -2.76 -7.88
CA PHE A 603 24.21 -1.36 -8.08
C PHE A 603 23.07 -0.35 -8.04
N GLU A 604 21.87 -0.72 -8.49
CA GLU A 604 20.72 0.18 -8.43
C GLU A 604 20.14 0.27 -7.03
N ASN A 605 20.07 -0.84 -6.28
CA ASN A 605 19.59 -0.81 -4.90
C ASN A 605 20.54 -0.05 -3.96
N VAL A 606 21.86 -0.10 -4.21
CA VAL A 606 22.80 0.77 -3.49
C VAL A 606 22.49 2.25 -3.73
N ARG A 607 22.16 2.65 -4.97
CA ARG A 607 21.76 4.03 -5.27
C ARG A 607 20.41 4.40 -4.64
N LEU A 608 19.46 3.47 -4.60
CA LEU A 608 18.18 3.68 -3.89
C LEU A 608 18.40 3.85 -2.39
N TYR A 609 19.34 3.11 -1.80
CA TYR A 609 19.73 3.27 -0.40
C TYR A 609 20.31 4.66 -0.15
N CYS A 610 21.18 5.14 -1.05
CA CYS A 610 21.69 6.53 -1.01
C CYS A 610 20.55 7.56 -1.10
N ASP A 611 19.57 7.34 -1.98
CA ASP A 611 18.43 8.25 -2.14
C ASP A 611 17.51 8.29 -0.90
N ALA A 612 17.30 7.15 -0.22
CA ALA A 612 16.48 7.08 0.99
C ALA A 612 17.18 7.68 2.22
N THR A 613 18.42 7.28 2.47
CA THR A 613 19.15 7.65 3.70
C THR A 613 19.86 8.99 3.59
N GLY A 614 20.07 9.47 2.36
CA GLY A 614 20.95 10.59 2.07
C GLY A 614 22.45 10.23 2.18
N THR A 615 22.81 8.97 2.41
CA THR A 615 24.22 8.56 2.48
C THR A 615 24.86 8.63 1.10
N THR A 616 26.03 9.25 0.97
CA THR A 616 26.79 9.31 -0.28
C THR A 616 28.24 8.87 -0.06
N PHE A 617 28.89 8.42 -1.14
CA PHE A 617 30.28 7.94 -1.14
C PHE A 617 31.15 8.87 -1.99
N PRO A 618 31.35 10.14 -1.59
CA PRO A 618 32.19 11.05 -2.35
C PRO A 618 33.60 10.46 -2.48
N GLU A 619 34.20 10.53 -3.66
CA GLU A 619 35.61 10.17 -3.78
C GLU A 619 36.44 11.13 -2.92
N LEU A 620 37.33 10.58 -2.09
CA LEU A 620 38.42 11.36 -1.52
C LEU A 620 39.12 12.04 -2.72
N PRO A 621 39.22 13.37 -2.76
CA PRO A 621 39.72 14.03 -3.94
C PRO A 621 41.12 13.51 -4.28
N ARG A 622 41.25 12.74 -5.36
CA ARG A 622 42.50 12.66 -6.12
C ARG A 622 42.65 13.98 -6.87
N GLN A 623 42.83 15.06 -6.11
CA GLN A 623 43.25 16.34 -6.66
C GLN A 623 44.77 16.34 -6.79
N GLU A 624 45.31 15.49 -7.67
CA GLU A 624 46.54 15.91 -8.34
C GLU A 624 46.16 17.05 -9.30
N ARG A 625 46.23 18.27 -8.76
CA ARG A 625 46.20 19.49 -9.58
C ARG A 625 47.25 19.33 -10.66
N ARG A 626 46.85 19.47 -11.94
CA ARG A 626 47.84 19.75 -12.97
C ARG A 626 48.49 21.10 -12.64
N GLN A 627 49.80 21.20 -12.81
CA GLN A 627 50.60 22.41 -12.51
C GLN A 627 50.08 23.69 -13.20
N THR A 628 49.19 23.56 -14.18
CA THR A 628 48.64 24.64 -15.00
C THR A 628 47.28 25.19 -14.55
N ASP A 629 46.64 24.63 -13.51
CA ASP A 629 45.36 25.17 -13.02
C ASP A 629 45.58 26.44 -12.15
N PRO A 630 44.90 27.57 -12.45
CA PRO A 630 45.01 28.79 -11.64
C PRO A 630 44.53 28.56 -10.21
N THR A 631 45.39 28.87 -9.23
CA THR A 631 45.09 28.74 -7.79
C THR A 631 44.23 29.92 -7.33
N PRO A 632 43.06 29.73 -6.68
CA PRO A 632 42.48 30.76 -5.84
C PRO A 632 43.34 30.87 -4.58
N ARG A 633 44.02 32.00 -4.38
CA ARG A 633 44.94 32.21 -3.25
C ARG A 633 44.28 33.13 -2.23
N VAL A 634 44.21 32.68 -0.98
CA VAL A 634 43.68 33.41 0.19
C VAL A 634 44.87 33.77 1.10
N GLY A 635 44.76 34.88 1.85
CA GLY A 635 45.81 35.37 2.75
C GLY A 635 46.55 36.58 2.17
N ASP A 636 47.88 36.61 2.29
CA ASP A 636 48.71 37.77 1.88
C ASP A 636 48.67 38.11 0.36
N LEU A 637 48.15 37.19 -0.47
CA LEU A 637 47.86 37.40 -1.91
C LEU A 637 46.38 37.70 -2.19
N GLY A 638 45.57 37.91 -1.14
CA GLY A 638 44.18 38.29 -1.27
C GLY A 638 44.00 39.68 -1.88
N PRO A 639 42.86 39.94 -2.54
CA PRO A 639 42.63 41.20 -3.26
C PRO A 639 42.71 42.44 -2.36
N ASP A 640 42.28 42.33 -1.11
CA ASP A 640 42.25 43.46 -0.18
C ASP A 640 43.65 43.79 0.33
N ARG A 641 44.45 42.78 0.68
CA ARG A 641 45.83 42.96 1.14
C ARG A 641 46.77 43.44 0.04
N LEU A 642 46.57 42.98 -1.20
CA LEU A 642 47.36 43.46 -2.35
C LEU A 642 46.98 44.90 -2.74
N ARG A 643 45.72 45.31 -2.58
CA ARG A 643 45.33 46.72 -2.74
C ARG A 643 45.92 47.59 -1.64
N GLU A 644 45.89 47.16 -0.39
CA GLU A 644 46.51 47.87 0.74
C GLU A 644 48.02 48.05 0.49
N LEU A 645 48.75 46.98 0.17
CA LEU A 645 50.21 47.04 0.00
C LEU A 645 50.65 47.82 -1.25
N TYR A 646 49.91 47.72 -2.37
CA TYR A 646 50.29 48.33 -3.65
C TYR A 646 49.69 49.73 -3.87
N VAL A 647 48.41 49.93 -3.53
CA VAL A 647 47.68 51.19 -3.78
C VAL A 647 47.80 52.13 -2.57
N GLU A 648 47.56 51.63 -1.35
CA GLU A 648 47.54 52.48 -0.14
C GLU A 648 48.95 52.73 0.41
N GLN A 649 49.79 51.69 0.49
CA GLN A 649 51.15 51.78 1.04
C GLN A 649 52.24 52.06 -0.03
N GLN A 650 51.86 52.14 -1.32
CA GLN A 650 52.74 52.47 -2.45
C GLN A 650 54.03 51.61 -2.53
N LEU A 651 53.97 50.35 -2.08
CA LEU A 651 55.13 49.46 -2.12
C LEU A 651 55.34 48.91 -3.54
N SER A 652 56.61 48.77 -3.94
CA SER A 652 56.93 48.22 -5.27
C SER A 652 56.62 46.72 -5.34
N ILE A 653 56.27 46.22 -6.54
CA ILE A 653 55.97 44.80 -6.81
C ILE A 653 57.10 43.87 -6.29
N ALA A 654 58.36 44.32 -6.38
CA ALA A 654 59.51 43.57 -5.87
C ALA A 654 59.53 43.47 -4.33
N LYS A 655 59.16 44.53 -3.64
CA LYS A 655 59.11 44.56 -2.17
C LYS A 655 57.90 43.79 -1.64
N ILE A 656 56.75 43.90 -2.32
CA ILE A 656 55.55 43.10 -2.05
C ILE A 656 55.85 41.60 -2.24
N ALA A 657 56.49 41.22 -3.35
CA ALA A 657 56.92 39.85 -3.60
C ALA A 657 57.83 39.31 -2.48
N LYS A 658 58.74 40.13 -1.95
CA LYS A 658 59.63 39.76 -0.84
C LYS A 658 58.90 39.64 0.51
N ILE A 659 57.94 40.52 0.79
CA ILE A 659 57.14 40.49 2.03
C ILE A 659 56.24 39.25 2.07
N ILE A 660 55.63 38.92 0.93
CA ILE A 660 54.69 37.79 0.80
C ILE A 660 55.45 36.46 0.58
N GLY A 661 56.74 36.49 0.25
CA GLY A 661 57.53 35.30 -0.05
C GLY A 661 57.19 34.64 -1.40
N THR A 662 56.88 35.45 -2.42
CA THR A 662 56.51 34.98 -3.77
C THR A 662 57.31 35.64 -4.88
N SER A 663 57.07 35.24 -6.14
CA SER A 663 57.74 35.84 -7.29
C SER A 663 57.06 37.13 -7.75
N THR A 664 57.84 38.05 -8.32
CA THR A 664 57.33 39.32 -8.86
C THR A 664 56.34 39.15 -10.01
N SER A 665 56.49 38.07 -10.78
CA SER A 665 55.54 37.70 -11.85
C SER A 665 54.18 37.28 -11.30
N VAL A 666 54.15 36.61 -10.15
CA VAL A 666 52.92 36.21 -9.46
C VAL A 666 52.17 37.43 -8.95
N VAL A 667 52.85 38.36 -8.26
CA VAL A 667 52.22 39.59 -7.75
C VAL A 667 51.71 40.48 -8.89
N ARG A 668 52.46 40.58 -9.99
CA ARG A 668 52.03 41.35 -11.19
C ARG A 668 50.79 40.74 -11.83
N GLY A 669 50.77 39.42 -12.04
CA GLY A 669 49.62 38.73 -12.63
C GLY A 669 48.36 38.91 -11.79
N GLU A 670 48.52 38.94 -10.46
CA GLU A 670 47.42 39.08 -9.52
C GLU A 670 46.87 40.51 -9.46
N LEU A 671 47.73 41.53 -9.44
CA LEU A 671 47.31 42.93 -9.54
C LEU A 671 46.54 43.21 -10.84
N THR A 672 46.96 42.61 -11.96
CA THR A 672 46.22 42.68 -13.23
C THR A 672 44.88 41.94 -13.17
N ARG A 673 44.82 40.77 -12.51
CA ARG A 673 43.59 39.97 -12.35
C ARG A 673 42.53 40.67 -11.49
N ILE A 674 42.97 41.46 -10.50
CA ILE A 674 42.11 42.23 -9.59
C ILE A 674 41.69 43.58 -10.21
N GLY A 675 42.20 43.93 -11.41
CA GLY A 675 41.87 45.17 -12.12
C GLY A 675 42.59 46.41 -11.57
N VAL A 676 43.69 46.25 -10.83
CA VAL A 676 44.47 47.36 -10.31
C VAL A 676 45.43 47.85 -11.40
N ALA A 677 45.34 49.13 -11.76
CA ALA A 677 46.23 49.74 -12.73
C ALA A 677 47.67 49.71 -12.20
N LEU A 678 48.52 48.90 -12.84
CA LEU A 678 49.94 48.88 -12.52
C LEU A 678 50.53 50.27 -12.78
N HIS A 679 51.36 50.77 -11.85
CA HIS A 679 52.12 51.99 -12.07
C HIS A 679 52.79 51.91 -13.45
N GLN A 680 52.49 52.89 -14.31
CA GLN A 680 53.15 53.01 -15.60
C GLN A 680 54.67 52.96 -15.35
N GLN A 681 55.39 52.14 -16.09
CA GLN A 681 56.85 52.14 -16.09
C GLN A 681 57.34 53.50 -16.60
N GLY A 682 57.39 54.47 -15.69
CA GLY A 682 57.94 55.78 -15.91
C GLY A 682 59.44 55.66 -16.09
N ARG A 683 59.87 55.92 -17.33
CA ARG A 683 61.22 56.30 -17.76
C ARG A 683 62.34 55.29 -17.50
N ARG A 684 62.89 54.79 -18.62
CA ARG A 684 64.33 54.48 -18.74
C ARG A 684 65.11 55.53 -17.95
N ARG A 685 65.83 55.12 -16.90
CA ARG A 685 66.94 55.93 -16.39
C ARG A 685 67.98 55.96 -17.51
N GLU A 686 67.93 56.98 -18.36
CA GLU A 686 69.06 57.34 -19.20
C GLU A 686 70.21 57.63 -18.24
N HIS A 687 71.22 56.76 -18.23
CA HIS A 687 72.48 57.09 -17.59
C HIS A 687 73.11 58.17 -18.44
N PHE A 688 73.06 59.41 -17.95
CA PHE A 688 73.79 60.51 -18.53
C PHE A 688 75.27 60.31 -18.20
N ILE A 689 75.96 59.58 -19.07
CA ILE A 689 77.41 59.44 -19.00
C ILE A 689 77.97 60.69 -19.67
N ASP A 690 78.71 61.50 -18.92
CA ASP A 690 79.39 62.68 -19.43
C ASP A 690 80.49 62.26 -20.43
N ARG A 691 80.42 62.79 -21.65
CA ARG A 691 81.35 62.49 -22.74
C ARG A 691 82.77 62.94 -22.40
N ASP A 692 82.93 64.11 -21.79
CA ASP A 692 84.23 64.71 -21.50
C ASP A 692 84.96 63.95 -20.37
N TRP A 693 84.20 63.34 -19.46
CA TRP A 693 84.73 62.42 -18.46
C TRP A 693 85.19 61.10 -19.09
N PHE A 694 84.37 60.49 -19.97
CA PHE A 694 84.71 59.22 -20.60
C PHE A 694 85.93 59.34 -21.52
N GLU A 695 86.05 60.42 -22.28
CA GLU A 695 87.21 60.66 -23.15
C GLU A 695 88.51 60.80 -22.34
N ARG A 696 88.53 61.58 -21.25
CA ARG A 696 89.71 61.70 -20.37
C ARG A 696 90.13 60.38 -19.75
N GLU A 697 89.19 59.62 -19.19
CA GLU A 697 89.54 58.39 -18.47
C GLU A 697 89.94 57.24 -19.41
N TYR A 698 89.31 57.15 -20.60
CA TYR A 698 89.56 56.07 -21.57
C TYR A 698 90.72 56.38 -22.54
N LEU A 699 90.83 57.61 -23.06
CA LEU A 699 91.89 57.99 -24.01
C LEU A 699 93.16 58.44 -23.29
N ASP A 700 93.07 59.38 -22.34
CA ASP A 700 94.24 60.00 -21.70
C ASP A 700 94.82 59.11 -20.59
N ARG A 701 93.96 58.59 -19.70
CA ARG A 701 94.38 57.74 -18.56
C ARG A 701 94.44 56.23 -18.85
N ARG A 702 94.09 55.81 -20.07
CA ARG A 702 94.17 54.43 -20.57
C ARG A 702 93.48 53.36 -19.71
N ARG A 703 92.45 53.70 -18.92
CA ARG A 703 91.69 52.74 -18.10
C ARG A 703 90.78 51.87 -18.97
N SER A 704 90.50 50.64 -18.53
CA SER A 704 89.69 49.70 -19.30
C SER A 704 88.19 49.97 -19.15
N ILE A 705 87.39 49.60 -20.16
CA ILE A 705 85.92 49.73 -20.11
C ILE A 705 85.32 48.95 -18.92
N ALA A 706 85.98 47.87 -18.49
CA ALA A 706 85.56 47.09 -17.32
C ALA A 706 85.68 47.87 -16.01
N GLU A 707 86.77 48.63 -15.84
CA GLU A 707 87.00 49.47 -14.65
C GLU A 707 86.08 50.70 -14.65
N LEU A 708 85.86 51.32 -15.82
CA LEU A 708 84.92 52.44 -15.96
C LEU A 708 83.47 52.04 -15.69
N SER A 709 83.11 50.79 -16.00
CA SER A 709 81.78 50.22 -15.69
C SER A 709 81.56 50.04 -14.18
N ALA A 710 82.61 49.68 -13.44
CA ALA A 710 82.53 49.51 -11.99
C ALA A 710 82.36 50.85 -11.26
N GLU A 711 82.94 51.94 -11.79
CA GLU A 711 82.94 53.26 -11.13
C GLU A 711 81.74 54.13 -11.53
N SER A 712 81.31 54.09 -12.79
CA SER A 712 80.17 54.90 -13.29
C SER A 712 78.79 54.30 -12.98
N GLY A 713 78.74 53.06 -12.48
CA GLY A 713 77.50 52.32 -12.25
C GLY A 713 76.74 51.91 -13.54
N ALA A 714 77.28 52.23 -14.72
CA ALA A 714 76.71 51.86 -16.02
C ALA A 714 77.30 50.53 -16.53
N SER A 715 76.48 49.70 -17.17
CA SER A 715 76.95 48.40 -17.70
C SER A 715 78.00 48.58 -18.80
N GLN A 716 78.94 47.63 -18.93
CA GLN A 716 79.96 47.63 -19.99
C GLN A 716 79.35 47.75 -21.39
N THR A 717 78.17 47.17 -21.61
CA THR A 717 77.42 47.25 -22.87
C THR A 717 76.88 48.67 -23.14
N THR A 718 76.50 49.40 -22.09
CA THR A 718 76.05 50.79 -22.16
C THR A 718 77.22 51.72 -22.51
N LEU A 719 78.37 51.56 -21.85
CA LEU A 719 79.58 52.33 -22.15
C LEU A 719 80.11 52.04 -23.57
N CYS A 720 80.03 50.78 -24.03
CA CYS A 720 80.42 50.43 -25.41
C CYS A 720 79.51 51.09 -26.46
N ARG A 721 78.19 51.20 -26.21
CA ARG A 721 77.27 51.89 -27.12
C ARG A 721 77.49 53.40 -27.11
N ALA A 722 77.72 54.00 -25.94
CA ALA A 722 78.02 55.41 -25.81
C ALA A 722 79.31 55.78 -26.56
N ALA A 723 80.39 55.00 -26.38
CA ALA A 723 81.64 55.17 -27.11
C ALA A 723 81.48 55.03 -28.63
N ALA A 724 80.67 54.07 -29.10
CA ALA A 724 80.36 53.92 -30.52
C ALA A 724 79.51 55.09 -31.07
N GLY A 725 78.57 55.59 -30.28
CA GLY A 725 77.76 56.77 -30.63
C GLY A 725 78.54 58.09 -30.66
N TRP A 726 79.63 58.18 -29.91
CA TRP A 726 80.53 59.35 -29.90
C TRP A 726 81.73 59.21 -30.85
N GLY A 727 81.86 58.09 -31.57
CA GLY A 727 82.94 57.86 -32.54
C GLY A 727 84.31 57.54 -31.92
N ILE A 728 84.35 57.07 -30.66
CA ILE A 728 85.61 56.75 -29.95
C ILE A 728 86.04 55.30 -30.28
N PRO A 729 87.22 55.08 -30.89
CA PRO A 729 87.65 53.75 -31.31
C PRO A 729 87.99 52.82 -30.13
N ARG A 730 87.53 51.56 -30.21
CA ARG A 730 87.74 50.55 -29.17
C ARG A 730 89.13 49.93 -29.27
N ARG A 731 89.83 49.77 -28.14
CA ARG A 731 91.05 48.95 -28.07
C ARG A 731 90.65 47.48 -27.96
N HIS A 732 91.09 46.65 -28.90
CA HIS A 732 90.88 45.20 -28.86
C HIS A 732 91.79 44.54 -27.80
N PRO A 733 91.30 43.57 -27.01
CA PRO A 733 92.13 42.80 -26.09
C PRO A 733 93.05 41.83 -26.86
N ALA A 734 94.32 41.73 -26.46
CA ALA A 734 95.29 40.80 -27.02
C ALA A 734 94.98 39.34 -26.65
N THR A 735 95.14 38.46 -27.63
CA THR A 735 94.89 37.01 -27.65
C THR A 735 95.88 36.21 -26.78
N ARG A 736 95.41 35.13 -26.14
CA ARG A 736 96.26 34.03 -25.62
C ARG A 736 95.65 32.68 -25.99
N ALA A 737 96.51 31.74 -26.36
CA ALA A 737 96.27 30.60 -27.25
C ALA A 737 96.12 29.23 -26.55
N MET A 738 95.74 28.22 -27.38
CA MET A 738 95.92 26.75 -27.25
C MET A 738 94.91 26.00 -26.34
N SER A 739 94.41 24.79 -26.64
CA SER A 739 94.78 23.74 -27.62
C SER A 739 93.64 22.72 -27.86
N LYS A 740 93.60 22.21 -29.11
CA LYS A 740 93.07 20.95 -29.69
C LYS A 740 92.61 19.81 -28.76
N THR A 741 91.61 19.01 -29.16
CA THR A 741 91.76 17.69 -29.85
C THR A 741 90.43 17.19 -30.48
N GLN A 742 90.57 16.54 -31.64
CA GLN A 742 89.63 16.00 -32.66
C GLN A 742 89.02 14.61 -32.27
N GLU A 743 87.71 14.35 -32.46
CA GLU A 743 87.04 13.54 -33.54
C GLU A 743 87.08 11.99 -33.36
N PRO A 744 86.34 11.13 -34.13
CA PRO A 744 84.94 11.16 -34.64
C PRO A 744 84.23 9.77 -34.71
N GLN A 745 83.09 9.71 -35.43
CA GLN A 745 82.53 8.62 -36.28
C GLN A 745 81.42 7.67 -35.77
N GLY A 746 80.42 7.44 -36.66
CA GLY A 746 79.66 6.20 -36.72
C GLY A 746 78.21 6.22 -37.25
N THR A 747 77.99 6.57 -38.52
CA THR A 747 76.82 6.14 -39.33
C THR A 747 76.82 4.62 -39.56
N TRP A 748 75.67 3.93 -39.72
CA TRP A 748 75.45 2.87 -40.75
C TRP A 748 73.97 2.44 -40.86
N ASN A 749 73.66 1.93 -42.06
CA ASN A 749 72.39 1.67 -42.75
C ASN A 749 71.49 0.53 -42.24
N SER A 750 70.23 0.56 -42.70
CA SER A 750 69.30 -0.57 -42.93
C SER A 750 69.89 -1.70 -43.81
N PRO A 751 69.22 -2.87 -43.92
CA PRO A 751 68.33 -3.08 -45.08
C PRO A 751 67.09 -3.99 -44.85
N LEU A 752 66.28 -4.04 -45.92
CA LEU A 752 65.02 -4.72 -46.24
C LEU A 752 65.04 -6.26 -46.18
N THR A 753 63.85 -6.87 -46.02
CA THR A 753 63.22 -7.97 -46.82
C THR A 753 61.83 -8.27 -46.23
N VAL A 754 60.70 -8.03 -46.92
CA VAL A 754 59.97 -8.88 -47.91
C VAL A 754 59.55 -10.25 -47.37
N GLY A 755 58.22 -10.52 -47.42
CA GLY A 755 57.62 -11.83 -47.17
C GLY A 755 56.08 -11.78 -47.24
N ASP A 756 55.55 -12.00 -48.44
CA ASP A 756 54.14 -12.25 -48.77
C ASP A 756 53.51 -13.41 -47.97
N SER A 757 52.20 -13.34 -47.72
CA SER A 757 51.20 -14.26 -48.33
C SER A 757 49.88 -14.33 -47.53
N THR A 758 48.87 -13.72 -48.15
CA THR A 758 47.49 -14.16 -48.44
C THR A 758 46.67 -15.17 -47.60
N TYR A 759 45.36 -14.89 -47.66
CA TYR A 759 44.15 -15.73 -47.61
C TYR A 759 43.38 -15.91 -46.29
N GLY A 760 42.09 -15.52 -46.36
CA GLY A 760 41.04 -16.11 -45.52
C GLY A 760 39.82 -15.24 -45.21
N SER A 761 39.07 -14.82 -46.24
CA SER A 761 37.72 -14.28 -46.09
C SER A 761 36.77 -15.32 -45.46
N GLY A 762 35.88 -14.90 -44.56
CA GLY A 762 34.44 -14.97 -44.85
C GLY A 762 33.57 -15.17 -43.60
N PRO A 763 32.28 -14.76 -43.65
CA PRO A 763 31.49 -14.37 -42.48
C PRO A 763 30.46 -15.42 -42.04
N GLY A 764 29.95 -15.26 -40.81
CA GLY A 764 28.77 -15.91 -40.25
C GLY A 764 28.08 -14.97 -39.27
#